data_AF-A0A9N8D5I0-F1
#
_entry.id   AF-A0A9N8D5I0-F1
#
_cell.length_a   1.000
_cell.length_b   1.000
_cell.length_c   1.000
_cell.angle_alpha   90.00
_cell.angle_beta   90.00
_cell.angle_gamma   90.00
#
_symmetry.space_group_name_H-M   'P 1'
#
loop_
_entity.id
_entity.type
_entity.pdbx_description
1 polymer ?
#
loop_
_entity_poly.entity_id
_entity_poly.type
_entity_poly.pdbx_seq_one_letter_code
_entity_poly.pdbx_strand_id
1 'polypeptide(L)'
;MATADGKASSKPAGSSVALVFGASGEQGRAVMEGLVDHGFSKVYGFTRLQENREDVRYLQDALGCLLIQGDIANIEEVEKALKETRADCIFLVTTTELPTEIGQTTGCWNAMEAEFEVIQQFFDVLLKVHKQDGLPRHVVFSTKDNVHQLYHSNNENSNMDWKDLSPMDDGSIVPHYSAKGKGAGYAKQLLQDTPGASGLALTLVTLPFVYSNFLGFFTPLPVSSEQDKHNANQWSISASLGDGSKPLDMMSVSDLSNIIPRIFEQPERYRNQNIRLSACRISMDEIAAHFSDLFGKDVIYNPLLPQEVAALPFPSAPAMAQMCQYLQQCAPPHDMGTTQTILEASHRKPQSFQDWLLTHSDSSAFERVGLDLDAPEISSVVVFGATSPQGRSVIRGLLNDTRKQYTVRAACLDVASDAAKALESLDTERVTLVATNLDDVASCQAAAEGVDGAFLVTDFYQDSAQANVEVEQQHAKNVIDACEAASSIKHLVFSTMDNVEGMMKGHDNNGNKDNNSSIVDAKAKAAAYARTKKLSVTYVILPCYSELFLDMIQRLPVPTPKSSNTSNDADTAKLVLTIPLKNDEKVMCMSVDDLGPAVSNIFDSYQVYAGHEIGLVTDFVSVSEIRDMLNVVIQGDDSTDNALETKTVPHDDWVASMTASTSVSHSYMKDLGQIFAYLSHTDAVKKRHSIAKTMKLVPSARPLKLWVEQNKDNPSFREKLGLR
;
A
#
# COMPACT_ATOMS: atom_id res chain seq x y z
N MET A 1 -0.84 8.61 -49.09
CA MET A 1 -2.16 7.94 -49.00
C MET A 1 -1.94 6.45 -48.85
N ALA A 2 -2.06 5.96 -47.62
CA ALA A 2 -2.50 4.62 -47.23
C ALA A 2 -2.44 4.58 -45.69
N THR A 3 -3.36 5.30 -45.06
CA THR A 3 -3.72 5.12 -43.65
C THR A 3 -4.51 3.82 -43.57
N ALA A 4 -3.93 2.78 -42.97
CA ALA A 4 -4.65 1.58 -42.58
C ALA A 4 -4.72 1.56 -41.04
N ASP A 5 -5.72 2.27 -40.51
CA ASP A 5 -6.22 2.03 -39.15
C ASP A 5 -6.83 0.63 -39.10
N GLY A 6 -5.97 -0.36 -38.87
CA GLY A 6 -6.40 -1.70 -38.48
C GLY A 6 -6.93 -1.64 -37.06
N LYS A 7 -8.26 -1.63 -36.89
CA LYS A 7 -8.89 -1.95 -35.59
C LYS A 7 -8.35 -3.30 -35.12
N ALA A 8 -7.40 -3.31 -34.20
CA ALA A 8 -6.97 -4.51 -33.50
C ALA A 8 -8.21 -5.08 -32.78
N SER A 9 -8.62 -6.31 -33.11
CA SER A 9 -9.71 -6.97 -32.40
C SER A 9 -9.22 -7.30 -30.99
N SER A 10 -9.66 -6.54 -30.00
CA SER A 10 -9.43 -6.84 -28.58
C SER A 10 -10.16 -8.14 -28.23
N LYS A 11 -9.44 -9.12 -27.67
CA LYS A 11 -10.09 -10.33 -27.13
C LYS A 11 -10.82 -9.96 -25.84
N PRO A 12 -12.11 -10.29 -25.66
CA PRO A 12 -12.81 -9.97 -24.41
C PRO A 12 -12.26 -10.82 -23.25
N ALA A 13 -11.75 -10.14 -22.21
CA ALA A 13 -11.07 -10.74 -21.06
C ALA A 13 -11.91 -11.82 -20.33
N GLY A 14 -13.23 -11.68 -20.30
CA GLY A 14 -14.18 -12.58 -19.63
C GLY A 14 -14.26 -14.02 -20.14
N SER A 15 -13.46 -14.40 -21.15
CA SER A 15 -13.40 -15.78 -21.69
C SER A 15 -12.03 -16.46 -21.60
N SER A 16 -10.97 -15.70 -21.29
CA SER A 16 -9.60 -16.23 -21.26
C SER A 16 -9.31 -16.93 -19.93
N VAL A 17 -8.47 -17.96 -19.96
CA VAL A 17 -7.99 -18.72 -18.80
C VAL A 17 -6.49 -18.51 -18.68
N ALA A 18 -6.05 -17.99 -17.54
CA ALA A 18 -4.65 -17.69 -17.31
C ALA A 18 -3.96 -18.74 -16.42
N LEU A 19 -2.69 -19.02 -16.71
CA LEU A 19 -1.80 -19.84 -15.88
C LEU A 19 -0.48 -19.10 -15.63
N VAL A 20 -0.15 -18.88 -14.36
CA VAL A 20 1.03 -18.13 -13.91
C VAL A 20 2.01 -19.09 -13.24
N PHE A 21 3.16 -19.34 -13.87
CA PHE A 21 4.26 -20.08 -13.27
C PHE A 21 5.11 -19.15 -12.40
N GLY A 22 5.43 -19.57 -11.17
CA GLY A 22 6.09 -18.72 -10.17
C GLY A 22 5.11 -17.83 -9.40
N ALA A 23 3.88 -18.31 -9.21
CA ALA A 23 2.74 -17.58 -8.65
C ALA A 23 2.99 -16.93 -7.28
N SER A 24 3.76 -17.56 -6.41
CA SER A 24 4.06 -17.05 -5.06
C SER A 24 5.27 -16.10 -5.01
N GLY A 25 5.93 -15.84 -6.13
CA GLY A 25 6.97 -14.81 -6.23
C GLY A 25 6.36 -13.42 -6.46
N GLU A 26 7.12 -12.36 -6.20
CA GLU A 26 6.62 -10.97 -6.32
C GLU A 26 6.01 -10.67 -7.70
N GLN A 27 6.69 -11.07 -8.78
CA GLN A 27 6.19 -10.88 -10.15
C GLN A 27 4.94 -11.71 -10.43
N GLY A 28 4.95 -12.99 -10.04
CA GLY A 28 3.81 -13.88 -10.24
C GLY A 28 2.56 -13.37 -9.54
N ARG A 29 2.71 -12.93 -8.28
CA ARG A 29 1.61 -12.36 -7.49
C ARG A 29 1.03 -11.10 -8.13
N ALA A 30 1.89 -10.15 -8.53
CA ALA A 30 1.44 -8.92 -9.19
C ALA A 30 0.66 -9.23 -10.49
N VAL A 31 1.13 -10.21 -11.27
CA VAL A 31 0.43 -10.64 -12.49
C VAL A 31 -0.91 -11.30 -12.17
N MET A 32 -0.98 -12.16 -11.15
CA MET A 32 -2.24 -12.80 -10.75
C MET A 32 -3.28 -11.78 -10.29
N GLU A 33 -2.89 -10.83 -9.43
CA GLU A 33 -3.73 -9.70 -9.02
C GLU A 33 -4.28 -8.95 -10.25
N GLY A 34 -3.39 -8.62 -11.18
CA GLY A 34 -3.76 -7.96 -12.42
C GLY A 34 -4.75 -8.71 -13.29
N LEU A 35 -4.54 -10.02 -13.46
CA LEU A 35 -5.41 -10.87 -14.28
C LEU A 35 -6.82 -10.98 -13.67
N VAL A 36 -6.92 -11.07 -12.34
CA VAL A 36 -8.22 -11.05 -11.64
C VAL A 36 -8.91 -9.71 -11.84
N ASP A 37 -8.20 -8.59 -11.65
CA ASP A 37 -8.74 -7.23 -11.81
C ASP A 37 -9.25 -6.96 -13.24
N HIS A 38 -8.62 -7.54 -14.25
CA HIS A 38 -9.03 -7.42 -15.65
C HIS A 38 -10.13 -8.42 -16.04
N GLY A 39 -10.64 -9.22 -15.10
CA GLY A 39 -11.80 -10.08 -15.30
C GLY A 39 -11.52 -11.36 -16.09
N PHE A 40 -10.33 -11.93 -15.98
CA PHE A 40 -10.04 -13.25 -16.56
C PHE A 40 -10.93 -14.32 -15.92
N SER A 41 -11.50 -15.19 -16.74
CA SER A 41 -12.54 -16.14 -16.30
C SER A 41 -12.07 -17.13 -15.23
N LYS A 42 -10.79 -17.53 -15.31
CA LYS A 42 -10.07 -18.33 -14.30
C LYS A 42 -8.60 -17.95 -14.31
N VAL A 43 -8.03 -17.79 -13.12
CA VAL A 43 -6.60 -17.51 -12.92
C VAL A 43 -5.99 -18.63 -12.09
N TYR A 44 -5.11 -19.41 -12.71
CA TYR A 44 -4.36 -20.47 -12.07
C TYR A 44 -2.95 -20.01 -11.71
N GLY A 45 -2.48 -20.35 -10.51
CA GLY A 45 -1.10 -20.14 -10.09
C GLY A 45 -0.37 -21.46 -9.90
N PHE A 46 0.80 -21.63 -10.49
CA PHE A 46 1.65 -22.81 -10.32
C PHE A 46 2.85 -22.47 -9.42
N THR A 47 2.96 -23.15 -8.28
CA THR A 47 3.99 -22.88 -7.25
C THR A 47 4.39 -24.12 -6.46
N ARG A 48 5.62 -24.11 -5.91
CA ARG A 48 6.18 -25.21 -5.09
C ARG A 48 5.57 -25.30 -3.68
N LEU A 49 4.94 -24.24 -3.19
CA LEU A 49 4.65 -24.05 -1.76
C LEU A 49 3.31 -24.64 -1.30
N GLN A 50 3.29 -25.13 -0.05
CA GLN A 50 2.08 -25.62 0.66
C GLN A 50 1.27 -24.47 1.29
N GLU A 51 -0.03 -24.70 1.43
CA GLU A 51 -1.17 -23.81 1.76
C GLU A 51 -1.03 -22.86 2.98
N ASN A 52 0.00 -22.99 3.82
CA ASN A 52 0.06 -22.33 5.13
C ASN A 52 0.75 -20.95 5.17
N ARG A 53 1.28 -20.43 4.06
CA ARG A 53 1.82 -19.06 4.04
C ARG A 53 0.72 -18.03 3.77
N GLU A 54 0.81 -16.88 4.42
CA GLU A 54 -0.17 -15.79 4.29
C GLU A 54 -0.34 -15.29 2.85
N ASP A 55 0.73 -15.27 2.06
CA ASP A 55 0.71 -14.86 0.65
C ASP A 55 -0.04 -15.84 -0.25
N VAL A 56 0.07 -17.14 0.03
CA VAL A 56 -0.65 -18.21 -0.66
C VAL A 56 -2.14 -18.14 -0.32
N ARG A 57 -2.46 -17.95 0.97
CA ARG A 57 -3.84 -17.78 1.44
C ARG A 57 -4.49 -16.54 0.85
N TYR A 58 -3.77 -15.42 0.75
CA TYR A 58 -4.30 -14.21 0.11
C TYR A 58 -4.71 -14.47 -1.35
N LEU A 59 -3.87 -15.17 -2.13
CA LEU A 59 -4.20 -15.50 -3.52
C LEU A 59 -5.46 -16.38 -3.65
N GLN A 60 -5.66 -17.34 -2.74
CA GLN A 60 -6.81 -18.25 -2.76
C GLN A 60 -8.06 -17.62 -2.12
N ASP A 61 -7.95 -17.20 -0.86
CA ASP A 61 -9.07 -16.79 -0.02
C ASP A 61 -9.59 -15.39 -0.41
N ALA A 62 -8.71 -14.45 -0.78
CA ALA A 62 -9.10 -13.08 -1.08
C ALA A 62 -9.34 -12.85 -2.59
N LEU A 63 -8.49 -13.40 -3.46
CA LEU A 63 -8.58 -13.19 -4.91
C LEU A 63 -9.31 -14.32 -5.65
N GLY A 64 -9.61 -15.44 -5.01
CA GLY A 64 -10.28 -16.58 -5.64
C GLY A 64 -9.42 -17.29 -6.69
N CYS A 65 -8.10 -17.14 -6.66
CA CYS A 65 -7.20 -17.83 -7.59
C CYS A 65 -7.11 -19.32 -7.28
N LEU A 66 -6.89 -20.14 -8.32
CA LEU A 66 -6.76 -21.59 -8.19
C LEU A 66 -5.27 -21.96 -8.20
N LEU A 67 -4.74 -22.44 -7.08
CA LEU A 67 -3.34 -22.82 -6.99
C LEU A 67 -3.12 -24.30 -7.31
N ILE A 68 -2.10 -24.56 -8.12
CA ILE A 68 -1.59 -25.89 -8.47
C ILE A 68 -0.22 -26.01 -7.82
N GLN A 69 -0.11 -26.93 -6.87
CA GLN A 69 1.18 -27.25 -6.28
C GLN A 69 2.02 -28.06 -7.29
N GLY A 70 3.24 -27.60 -7.56
CA GLY A 70 4.19 -28.32 -8.37
C GLY A 70 5.52 -27.60 -8.54
N ASP A 71 6.51 -28.33 -9.05
CA ASP A 71 7.83 -27.84 -9.41
C ASP A 71 7.93 -27.68 -10.93
N ILE A 72 8.39 -26.51 -11.38
CA ILE A 72 8.57 -26.25 -12.82
C ILE A 72 9.70 -27.11 -13.41
N ALA A 73 10.64 -27.56 -12.58
CA ALA A 73 11.65 -28.54 -12.97
C ALA A 73 11.06 -29.95 -13.13
N ASN A 74 9.87 -30.22 -12.59
CA ASN A 74 9.15 -31.47 -12.82
C ASN A 74 8.26 -31.37 -14.07
N ILE A 75 8.78 -31.87 -15.17
CA ILE A 75 8.16 -31.71 -16.48
C ILE A 75 6.80 -32.41 -16.62
N GLU A 76 6.55 -33.48 -15.86
CA GLU A 76 5.26 -34.18 -15.85
C GLU A 76 4.17 -33.33 -15.16
N GLU A 77 4.54 -32.60 -14.11
CA GLU A 77 3.64 -31.69 -13.40
C GLU A 77 3.29 -30.47 -14.27
N VAL A 78 4.27 -29.92 -14.99
CA VAL A 78 4.07 -28.86 -15.98
C VAL A 78 3.13 -29.32 -17.10
N GLU A 79 3.37 -30.50 -17.67
CA GLU A 79 2.50 -31.06 -18.72
C GLU A 79 1.07 -31.26 -18.22
N LYS A 80 0.91 -31.78 -16.99
CA LYS A 80 -0.39 -31.96 -16.35
C LYS A 80 -1.10 -30.61 -16.16
N ALA A 81 -0.43 -29.61 -15.60
CA ALA A 81 -1.00 -28.28 -15.35
C ALA A 81 -1.47 -27.61 -16.66
N LEU A 82 -0.68 -27.70 -17.74
CA LEU A 82 -1.05 -27.15 -19.05
C LEU A 82 -2.30 -27.82 -19.64
N LYS A 83 -2.43 -29.15 -19.47
CA LYS A 83 -3.58 -29.92 -19.98
C LYS A 83 -4.85 -29.68 -19.16
N GLU A 84 -4.75 -29.67 -17.83
CA GLU A 84 -5.90 -29.55 -16.93
C GLU A 84 -6.50 -28.14 -16.94
N THR A 85 -5.64 -27.12 -16.92
CA THR A 85 -6.11 -25.71 -16.92
C THR A 85 -6.65 -25.29 -18.28
N ARG A 86 -6.13 -25.89 -19.37
CA ARG A 86 -6.38 -25.46 -20.75
C ARG A 86 -6.12 -23.97 -20.95
N ALA A 87 -5.18 -23.40 -20.20
CA ALA A 87 -4.87 -21.97 -20.23
C ALA A 87 -4.41 -21.54 -21.63
N ASP A 88 -4.98 -20.43 -22.10
CA ASP A 88 -4.65 -19.77 -23.36
C ASP A 88 -3.78 -18.51 -23.16
N CYS A 89 -3.70 -18.01 -21.93
CA CYS A 89 -2.77 -16.97 -21.51
C CYS A 89 -1.81 -17.53 -20.45
N ILE A 90 -0.50 -17.53 -20.74
CA ILE A 90 0.50 -18.14 -19.85
C ILE A 90 1.55 -17.10 -19.49
N PHE A 91 1.75 -16.85 -18.19
CA PHE A 91 2.87 -16.06 -17.70
C PHE A 91 3.94 -16.98 -17.14
N LEU A 92 5.18 -16.80 -17.60
CA LEU A 92 6.33 -17.56 -17.14
C LEU A 92 7.33 -16.62 -16.46
N VAL A 93 7.70 -16.96 -15.22
CA VAL A 93 8.90 -16.42 -14.56
C VAL A 93 9.66 -17.57 -13.90
N THR A 94 10.97 -17.60 -14.12
CA THR A 94 11.91 -18.56 -13.52
C THR A 94 12.85 -17.85 -12.55
N THR A 95 13.66 -18.58 -11.79
CA THR A 95 14.67 -18.02 -10.90
C THR A 95 15.96 -18.84 -11.02
N THR A 96 17.10 -18.14 -11.11
CA THR A 96 18.42 -18.75 -10.99
C THR A 96 18.74 -18.92 -9.51
N GLU A 97 18.80 -20.16 -9.03
CA GLU A 97 19.19 -20.46 -7.65
C GLU A 97 20.73 -20.44 -7.53
N LEU A 98 21.29 -19.24 -7.40
CA LEU A 98 22.74 -19.07 -7.23
C LEU A 98 23.22 -19.50 -5.83
N PRO A 99 24.48 -19.92 -5.68
CA PRO A 99 25.00 -20.41 -4.39
C PRO A 99 25.06 -19.31 -3.32
N THR A 100 24.46 -19.57 -2.16
CA THR A 100 24.31 -18.59 -1.07
C THR A 100 25.07 -18.98 0.20
N GLU A 101 25.42 -20.25 0.38
CA GLU A 101 26.09 -20.76 1.59
C GLU A 101 27.52 -21.25 1.30
N ILE A 102 28.44 -20.94 2.22
CA ILE A 102 29.82 -21.40 2.15
C ILE A 102 29.85 -22.94 2.22
N GLY A 103 30.38 -23.59 1.19
CA GLY A 103 30.46 -25.06 1.08
C GLY A 103 29.44 -25.69 0.14
N GLN A 104 28.53 -24.93 -0.46
CA GLN A 104 27.70 -25.41 -1.57
C GLN A 104 28.58 -25.78 -2.77
N THR A 105 28.33 -26.97 -3.34
CA THR A 105 29.18 -27.57 -4.38
C THR A 105 28.86 -27.13 -5.81
N THR A 106 27.73 -26.45 -6.00
CA THR A 106 27.26 -26.04 -7.33
C THR A 106 27.84 -24.66 -7.66
N GLY A 107 28.57 -24.52 -8.77
CA GLY A 107 29.06 -23.22 -9.25
C GLY A 107 27.96 -22.37 -9.92
N CYS A 108 28.26 -21.10 -10.18
CA CYS A 108 27.34 -20.17 -10.85
C CYS A 108 26.98 -20.62 -12.28
N TRP A 109 27.93 -21.23 -12.99
CA TRP A 109 27.70 -21.85 -14.30
C TRP A 109 26.64 -22.94 -14.25
N ASN A 110 26.77 -23.88 -13.29
CA ASN A 110 25.84 -24.99 -13.18
C ASN A 110 24.43 -24.50 -12.79
N ALA A 111 24.32 -23.48 -11.94
CA ALA A 111 23.04 -22.86 -11.61
C ALA A 111 22.40 -22.18 -12.84
N MET A 112 23.21 -21.49 -13.66
CA MET A 112 22.77 -20.88 -14.91
C MET A 112 22.26 -21.94 -15.92
N GLU A 113 23.01 -23.03 -16.12
CA GLU A 113 22.62 -24.09 -17.04
C GLU A 113 21.40 -24.88 -16.53
N ALA A 114 21.27 -25.08 -15.22
CA ALA A 114 20.09 -25.73 -14.64
C ALA A 114 18.80 -24.91 -14.87
N GLU A 115 18.84 -23.59 -14.65
CA GLU A 115 17.66 -22.74 -14.96
C GLU A 115 17.37 -22.74 -16.47
N PHE A 116 18.41 -22.67 -17.30
CA PHE A 116 18.24 -22.75 -18.76
C PHE A 116 17.56 -24.06 -19.18
N GLU A 117 18.00 -25.20 -18.64
CA GLU A 117 17.41 -26.51 -18.93
C GLU A 117 15.92 -26.55 -18.56
N VAL A 118 15.55 -26.02 -17.39
CA VAL A 118 14.14 -25.89 -16.98
C VAL A 118 13.32 -25.08 -17.99
N ILE A 119 13.85 -23.95 -18.47
CA ILE A 119 13.18 -23.12 -19.48
C ILE A 119 13.04 -23.89 -20.80
N GLN A 120 14.07 -24.61 -21.24
CA GLN A 120 14.01 -25.41 -22.47
C GLN A 120 12.93 -26.48 -22.38
N GLN A 121 12.95 -27.27 -21.31
CA GLN A 121 11.98 -28.34 -21.07
C GLN A 121 10.55 -27.79 -21.03
N PHE A 122 10.33 -26.66 -20.35
CA PHE A 122 9.04 -25.99 -20.32
C PHE A 122 8.50 -25.70 -21.74
N PHE A 123 9.31 -25.09 -22.61
CA PHE A 123 8.89 -24.74 -23.97
C PHE A 123 8.70 -25.98 -24.87
N ASP A 124 9.51 -27.02 -24.69
CA ASP A 124 9.33 -28.31 -25.36
C ASP A 124 7.99 -28.96 -25.00
N VAL A 125 7.63 -28.97 -23.71
CA VAL A 125 6.35 -29.50 -23.25
C VAL A 125 5.18 -28.63 -23.67
N LEU A 126 5.32 -27.31 -23.64
CA LEU A 126 4.30 -26.41 -24.16
C LEU A 126 3.97 -26.73 -25.63
N LEU A 127 5.00 -26.91 -26.46
CA LEU A 127 4.83 -27.27 -27.87
C LEU A 127 4.20 -28.66 -28.02
N LYS A 128 4.64 -29.64 -27.22
CA LYS A 128 4.05 -30.99 -27.20
C LYS A 128 2.56 -30.94 -26.86
N VAL A 129 2.16 -30.22 -25.81
CA VAL A 129 0.76 -30.10 -25.39
C VAL A 129 -0.07 -29.38 -26.44
N HIS A 130 0.45 -28.28 -27.00
CA HIS A 130 -0.21 -27.55 -28.08
C HIS A 130 -0.46 -28.42 -29.32
N LYS A 131 0.52 -29.25 -29.73
CA LYS A 131 0.34 -30.19 -30.85
C LYS A 131 -0.73 -31.26 -30.56
N GLN A 132 -0.95 -31.60 -29.29
CA GLN A 132 -1.95 -32.59 -28.89
C GLN A 132 -3.36 -32.02 -28.83
N ASP A 133 -3.53 -30.80 -28.31
CA ASP A 133 -4.85 -30.22 -28.07
C ASP A 133 -5.29 -29.15 -29.07
N GLY A 134 -4.37 -28.63 -29.89
CA GLY A 134 -4.62 -27.59 -30.89
C GLY A 134 -5.04 -26.24 -30.32
N LEU A 135 -4.90 -26.01 -29.01
CA LEU A 135 -5.34 -24.76 -28.38
C LEU A 135 -4.34 -23.63 -28.67
N PRO A 136 -4.78 -22.50 -29.25
CA PRO A 136 -3.95 -21.31 -29.36
C PRO A 136 -3.57 -20.78 -27.97
N ARG A 137 -2.30 -20.41 -27.79
CA ARG A 137 -1.79 -19.89 -26.52
C ARG A 137 -0.89 -18.70 -26.76
N HIS A 138 -0.96 -17.73 -25.86
CA HIS A 138 -0.01 -16.62 -25.78
C HIS A 138 0.80 -16.77 -24.50
N VAL A 139 2.12 -16.91 -24.65
CA VAL A 139 3.07 -16.93 -23.54
C VAL A 139 3.70 -15.56 -23.40
N VAL A 140 3.66 -15.01 -22.20
CA VAL A 140 4.46 -13.86 -21.80
C VAL A 140 5.56 -14.35 -20.87
N PHE A 141 6.81 -14.23 -21.31
CA PHE A 141 7.98 -14.70 -20.56
C PHE A 141 8.76 -13.52 -19.97
N SER A 142 8.82 -13.44 -18.64
CA SER A 142 9.67 -12.50 -17.92
C SER A 142 11.13 -12.93 -18.01
N THR A 143 11.92 -12.19 -18.78
CA THR A 143 13.29 -12.55 -19.16
C THR A 143 14.30 -11.45 -18.79
N LYS A 144 15.58 -11.76 -19.00
CA LYS A 144 16.72 -10.85 -18.95
C LYS A 144 17.57 -11.01 -20.21
N ASP A 145 18.65 -10.26 -20.29
CA ASP A 145 19.57 -10.31 -21.44
C ASP A 145 20.47 -11.55 -21.41
N ASN A 146 20.76 -12.12 -22.58
CA ASN A 146 21.77 -13.18 -22.70
C ASN A 146 23.17 -12.56 -22.68
N VAL A 147 23.62 -12.11 -21.49
CA VAL A 147 24.87 -11.37 -21.34
C VAL A 147 26.07 -12.21 -21.79
N HIS A 148 26.05 -13.52 -21.52
CA HIS A 148 27.09 -14.44 -21.95
C HIS A 148 27.24 -14.45 -23.49
N GLN A 149 26.14 -14.54 -24.23
CA GLN A 149 26.18 -14.43 -25.69
C GLN A 149 26.60 -13.03 -26.16
N LEU A 150 26.05 -11.97 -25.55
CA LEU A 150 26.37 -10.59 -25.91
C LEU A 150 27.87 -10.29 -25.75
N TYR A 151 28.47 -10.80 -24.68
CA TYR A 151 29.90 -10.68 -24.42
C TYR A 151 30.73 -11.31 -25.55
N HIS A 152 30.39 -12.53 -25.96
CA HIS A 152 31.13 -13.24 -27.01
C HIS A 152 30.84 -12.72 -28.42
N SER A 153 29.64 -12.23 -28.71
CA SER A 153 29.29 -11.69 -30.04
C SER A 153 29.85 -10.29 -30.30
N ASN A 154 30.09 -9.49 -29.25
CA ASN A 154 30.49 -8.09 -29.38
C ASN A 154 31.99 -7.84 -29.49
N ASN A 155 32.83 -8.87 -29.36
CA ASN A 155 34.25 -8.78 -29.71
C ASN A 155 34.50 -8.52 -31.20
N GLU A 156 33.46 -8.49 -32.04
CA GLU A 156 33.59 -8.22 -33.47
C GLU A 156 32.92 -6.92 -33.99
N ASN A 157 31.96 -6.25 -33.30
CA ASN A 157 31.27 -5.07 -33.91
C ASN A 157 30.30 -4.19 -33.06
N SER A 158 30.58 -3.82 -31.79
CA SER A 158 29.64 -2.93 -31.03
C SER A 158 30.27 -1.73 -30.30
N ASN A 159 29.47 -0.66 -30.11
CA ASN A 159 29.77 0.58 -29.37
C ASN A 159 29.77 0.42 -27.82
N MET A 160 29.70 -0.82 -27.31
CA MET A 160 29.68 -1.11 -25.86
C MET A 160 31.11 -1.38 -25.36
N ASP A 161 31.55 -0.69 -24.32
CA ASP A 161 32.87 -0.91 -23.72
C ASP A 161 32.81 -2.07 -22.73
N TRP A 162 33.16 -3.27 -23.19
CA TRP A 162 33.16 -4.51 -22.40
C TRP A 162 34.46 -4.73 -21.61
N LYS A 163 35.40 -3.78 -21.66
CA LYS A 163 36.78 -3.96 -21.16
C LYS A 163 36.88 -4.30 -19.68
N ASP A 164 35.89 -3.89 -18.88
CA ASP A 164 35.91 -4.07 -17.42
C ASP A 164 35.08 -5.26 -16.94
N LEU A 165 34.39 -5.98 -17.84
CA LEU A 165 33.63 -7.20 -17.52
C LEU A 165 34.45 -8.43 -17.91
N SER A 166 34.92 -9.20 -16.93
CA SER A 166 35.66 -10.46 -17.17
C SER A 166 34.84 -11.66 -16.71
N PRO A 167 34.88 -12.82 -17.40
CA PRO A 167 34.22 -14.04 -16.95
C PRO A 167 34.67 -14.47 -15.54
N MET A 168 33.78 -15.14 -14.80
CA MET A 168 34.12 -15.76 -13.52
C MET A 168 35.05 -16.96 -13.71
N ASP A 169 35.62 -17.48 -12.62
CA ASP A 169 36.51 -18.66 -12.65
C ASP A 169 35.86 -19.90 -13.27
N ASP A 170 34.53 -20.04 -13.15
CA ASP A 170 33.75 -21.12 -13.77
C ASP A 170 33.28 -20.80 -15.20
N GLY A 171 33.74 -19.68 -15.78
CA GLY A 171 33.39 -19.20 -17.11
C GLY A 171 32.04 -18.50 -17.22
N SER A 172 31.27 -18.42 -16.13
CA SER A 172 29.96 -17.75 -16.17
C SER A 172 30.10 -16.21 -16.29
N ILE A 173 29.11 -15.59 -16.93
CA ILE A 173 29.04 -14.14 -17.15
C ILE A 173 27.63 -13.68 -16.82
N VAL A 174 27.48 -12.88 -15.75
CA VAL A 174 26.19 -12.37 -15.27
C VAL A 174 25.12 -13.49 -15.26
N PRO A 175 25.38 -14.59 -14.52
CA PRO A 175 24.67 -15.87 -14.67
C PRO A 175 23.15 -15.75 -14.48
N HIS A 176 22.71 -14.89 -13.56
CA HIS A 176 21.31 -14.59 -13.25
C HIS A 176 20.53 -13.92 -14.40
N TYR A 177 21.23 -13.28 -15.35
CA TYR A 177 20.60 -12.74 -16.57
C TYR A 177 20.74 -13.72 -17.72
N SER A 178 21.94 -14.28 -17.89
CA SER A 178 22.31 -15.10 -19.04
C SER A 178 21.44 -16.34 -19.19
N ALA A 179 21.07 -17.03 -18.10
CA ALA A 179 20.18 -18.20 -18.16
C ALA A 179 18.83 -17.86 -18.81
N LYS A 180 18.16 -16.80 -18.32
CA LYS A 180 16.87 -16.33 -18.82
C LYS A 180 16.96 -15.87 -20.27
N GLY A 181 17.98 -15.08 -20.60
CA GLY A 181 18.20 -14.61 -21.96
C GLY A 181 18.46 -15.74 -22.96
N LYS A 182 19.25 -16.75 -22.55
CA LYS A 182 19.50 -17.97 -23.35
C LYS A 182 18.20 -18.75 -23.57
N GLY A 183 17.39 -18.91 -22.52
CA GLY A 183 16.06 -19.53 -22.60
C GLY A 183 15.10 -18.78 -23.52
N ALA A 184 15.09 -17.44 -23.48
CA ALA A 184 14.27 -16.61 -24.36
C ALA A 184 14.70 -16.74 -25.83
N GLY A 185 16.00 -16.83 -26.10
CA GLY A 185 16.55 -17.11 -27.42
C GLY A 185 16.08 -18.48 -27.94
N TYR A 186 16.19 -19.51 -27.11
CA TYR A 186 15.72 -20.86 -27.43
C TYR A 186 14.22 -20.89 -27.71
N ALA A 187 13.39 -20.30 -26.85
CA ALA A 187 11.94 -20.24 -27.02
C ALA A 187 11.54 -19.57 -28.34
N LYS A 188 12.20 -18.45 -28.68
CA LYS A 188 11.97 -17.76 -29.94
C LYS A 188 12.32 -18.65 -31.14
N GLN A 189 13.46 -19.32 -31.10
CA GLN A 189 13.88 -20.23 -32.17
C GLN A 189 12.93 -21.42 -32.31
N LEU A 190 12.59 -22.09 -31.22
CA LEU A 190 11.70 -23.24 -31.19
C LEU A 190 10.34 -22.92 -31.83
N LEU A 191 9.74 -21.79 -31.45
CA LEU A 191 8.41 -21.39 -31.91
C LEU A 191 8.40 -20.83 -33.35
N GLN A 192 9.55 -20.37 -33.86
CA GLN A 192 9.70 -19.90 -35.24
C GLN A 192 9.97 -21.05 -36.22
N ASP A 193 10.83 -21.99 -35.85
CA ASP A 193 11.39 -22.97 -36.78
C ASP A 193 10.62 -24.29 -36.82
N THR A 194 9.71 -24.54 -35.85
CA THR A 194 9.08 -25.86 -35.70
C THR A 194 7.69 -25.95 -36.35
N PRO A 195 7.47 -26.88 -37.30
CA PRO A 195 6.13 -27.19 -37.81
C PRO A 195 5.17 -27.60 -36.68
N GLY A 196 3.97 -27.01 -36.68
CA GLY A 196 2.96 -27.23 -35.65
C GLY A 196 3.08 -26.33 -34.42
N ALA A 197 3.97 -25.33 -34.42
CA ALA A 197 3.92 -24.22 -33.45
C ALA A 197 2.90 -23.12 -33.84
N SER A 198 2.22 -23.28 -34.98
CA SER A 198 1.22 -22.34 -35.48
C SER A 198 0.03 -22.22 -34.51
N GLY A 199 -0.04 -21.11 -33.78
CA GLY A 199 -1.03 -20.88 -32.72
C GLY A 199 -0.39 -20.55 -31.37
N LEU A 200 0.91 -20.75 -31.22
CA LEU A 200 1.69 -20.24 -30.10
C LEU A 200 2.22 -18.84 -30.41
N ALA A 201 1.93 -17.88 -29.54
CA ALA A 201 2.50 -16.55 -29.54
C ALA A 201 3.45 -16.39 -28.34
N LEU A 202 4.57 -15.71 -28.54
CA LEU A 202 5.53 -15.41 -27.48
C LEU A 202 5.75 -13.90 -27.38
N THR A 203 5.58 -13.33 -26.20
CA THR A 203 6.05 -11.97 -25.89
C THR A 203 7.09 -12.08 -24.79
N LEU A 204 8.26 -11.50 -25.04
CA LEU A 204 9.29 -11.36 -24.03
C LEU A 204 9.08 -10.03 -23.31
N VAL A 205 9.19 -10.05 -21.98
CA VAL A 205 9.21 -8.85 -21.16
C VAL A 205 10.55 -8.81 -20.43
N THR A 206 11.42 -7.88 -20.82
CA THR A 206 12.70 -7.66 -20.15
C THR A 206 12.51 -6.60 -19.07
N LEU A 207 12.67 -7.00 -17.81
CA LEU A 207 12.58 -6.10 -16.67
C LEU A 207 13.90 -5.33 -16.46
N PRO A 208 13.84 -4.07 -16.04
CA PRO A 208 14.99 -3.28 -15.66
C PRO A 208 15.42 -3.63 -14.22
N PHE A 209 16.15 -2.74 -13.55
CA PHE A 209 16.43 -2.87 -12.11
C PHE A 209 15.15 -2.61 -11.32
N VAL A 210 14.76 -3.53 -10.42
CA VAL A 210 13.46 -3.44 -9.74
C VAL A 210 13.58 -2.81 -8.36
N TYR A 211 12.55 -2.07 -7.94
CA TYR A 211 12.57 -1.36 -6.65
C TYR A 211 12.72 -2.29 -5.44
N SER A 212 12.17 -3.52 -5.48
CA SER A 212 12.28 -4.48 -4.38
C SER A 212 13.71 -4.92 -4.06
N ASN A 213 14.68 -4.63 -4.93
CA ASN A 213 16.11 -4.79 -4.62
C ASN A 213 16.56 -3.99 -3.38
N PHE A 214 15.87 -2.90 -3.05
CA PHE A 214 16.11 -2.08 -1.85
C PHE A 214 15.50 -2.65 -0.56
N LEU A 215 14.82 -3.80 -0.64
CA LEU A 215 14.43 -4.61 0.53
C LEU A 215 15.49 -5.67 0.86
N GLY A 216 16.55 -5.75 0.07
CA GLY A 216 17.60 -6.77 0.19
C GLY A 216 18.98 -6.13 0.15
N PHE A 217 19.79 -6.53 -0.83
CA PHE A 217 21.19 -6.14 -0.94
C PHE A 217 21.43 -4.62 -0.96
N PHE A 218 20.50 -3.84 -1.51
CA PHE A 218 20.65 -2.39 -1.67
C PHE A 218 19.99 -1.58 -0.55
N THR A 219 19.55 -2.24 0.54
CA THR A 219 18.95 -1.55 1.68
C THR A 219 19.96 -0.57 2.30
N PRO A 220 19.59 0.68 2.60
CA PRO A 220 20.46 1.60 3.34
C PRO A 220 20.84 1.03 4.70
N LEU A 221 22.12 1.13 5.09
CA LEU A 221 22.65 0.66 6.37
C LEU A 221 23.32 1.81 7.16
N PRO A 222 23.32 1.79 8.49
CA PRO A 222 24.06 2.79 9.28
C PRO A 222 25.57 2.67 9.05
N VAL A 223 26.27 3.81 8.98
CA VAL A 223 27.73 3.83 8.82
C VAL A 223 28.39 3.47 10.17
N SER A 224 28.92 2.26 10.28
CA SER A 224 29.60 1.76 11.50
C SER A 224 31.12 1.72 11.32
N SER A 225 31.80 2.86 11.44
CA SER A 225 33.27 2.90 11.48
C SER A 225 33.75 3.49 12.81
N GLU A 226 34.69 2.83 13.50
CA GLU A 226 35.31 3.35 14.73
C GLU A 226 36.09 4.66 14.53
N GLN A 227 36.35 5.04 13.26
CA GLN A 227 37.09 6.23 12.85
C GLN A 227 36.20 7.47 12.67
N ASP A 228 34.89 7.31 12.48
CA ASP A 228 33.94 8.40 12.19
C ASP A 228 32.99 8.71 13.35
N LYS A 229 33.55 8.87 14.57
CA LYS A 229 32.80 9.25 15.79
C LYS A 229 32.06 10.60 15.71
N HIS A 230 32.21 11.36 14.62
CA HIS A 230 31.52 12.63 14.41
C HIS A 230 30.20 12.51 13.61
N ASN A 231 29.86 11.34 13.04
CA ASN A 231 28.73 11.18 12.11
C ASN A 231 27.78 10.02 12.43
N ALA A 232 27.46 9.81 13.71
CA ALA A 232 26.60 8.71 14.20
C ALA A 232 25.16 8.66 13.65
N ASN A 233 24.74 9.61 12.82
CA ASN A 233 23.41 9.69 12.19
C ASN A 233 23.41 9.47 10.66
N GLN A 234 24.57 9.13 10.05
CA GLN A 234 24.70 8.93 8.62
C GLN A 234 24.51 7.46 8.22
N TRP A 235 23.79 7.23 7.12
CA TRP A 235 23.47 5.93 6.54
C TRP A 235 24.01 5.87 5.12
N SER A 236 24.32 4.67 4.62
CA SER A 236 24.81 4.50 3.26
C SER A 236 24.13 3.36 2.51
N ILE A 237 23.90 3.60 1.22
CA ILE A 237 23.64 2.54 0.24
C ILE A 237 24.98 2.20 -0.40
N SER A 238 25.47 0.98 -0.17
CA SER A 238 26.79 0.56 -0.67
C SER A 238 26.63 -0.40 -1.84
N ALA A 239 27.07 -0.01 -3.04
CA ALA A 239 27.02 -0.86 -4.24
C ALA A 239 28.09 -0.47 -5.27
N SER A 240 28.36 -1.38 -6.22
CA SER A 240 29.28 -1.13 -7.34
C SER A 240 28.55 -0.63 -8.59
N LEU A 241 27.71 0.40 -8.46
CA LEU A 241 26.91 0.99 -9.54
C LEU A 241 27.54 2.29 -10.11
N GLY A 242 28.87 2.37 -10.08
CA GLY A 242 29.62 3.57 -10.49
C GLY A 242 29.63 4.64 -9.40
N ASP A 243 29.94 5.88 -9.79
CA ASP A 243 30.07 7.05 -8.88
C ASP A 243 28.74 7.57 -8.32
N GLY A 244 27.62 6.97 -8.71
CA GLY A 244 26.29 7.32 -8.23
C GLY A 244 25.53 8.32 -9.10
N SER A 245 26.23 9.00 -10.02
CA SER A 245 25.66 10.05 -10.86
C SER A 245 24.90 9.53 -12.08
N LYS A 246 25.27 8.33 -12.58
CA LYS A 246 24.66 7.75 -13.78
C LYS A 246 23.27 7.16 -13.47
N PRO A 247 22.20 7.58 -14.16
CA PRO A 247 20.86 7.05 -13.93
C PRO A 247 20.71 5.58 -14.37
N LEU A 248 19.90 4.83 -13.63
CA LEU A 248 19.49 3.46 -13.94
C LEU A 248 18.04 3.42 -14.39
N ASP A 249 17.74 2.64 -15.44
CA ASP A 249 16.35 2.28 -15.73
C ASP A 249 15.80 1.43 -14.58
N MET A 250 14.64 1.82 -14.06
CA MET A 250 14.04 1.13 -12.91
C MET A 250 12.51 1.05 -13.00
N MET A 251 11.92 0.05 -12.32
CA MET A 251 10.46 -0.06 -12.20
C MET A 251 10.01 -0.83 -10.96
N SER A 252 8.73 -0.67 -10.63
CA SER A 252 8.04 -1.51 -9.65
C SER A 252 7.59 -2.82 -10.29
N VAL A 253 7.75 -3.94 -9.58
CA VAL A 253 7.16 -5.23 -9.98
C VAL A 253 5.62 -5.17 -10.00
N SER A 254 5.02 -4.29 -9.18
CA SER A 254 3.57 -4.13 -9.10
C SER A 254 2.95 -3.58 -10.38
N ASP A 255 3.72 -2.88 -11.23
CA ASP A 255 3.23 -2.38 -12.52
C ASP A 255 2.87 -3.52 -13.49
N LEU A 256 3.41 -4.74 -13.26
CA LEU A 256 3.07 -5.92 -14.05
C LEU A 256 1.59 -6.32 -13.94
N SER A 257 0.92 -5.93 -12.84
CA SER A 257 -0.53 -6.12 -12.66
C SER A 257 -1.37 -5.44 -13.74
N ASN A 258 -0.83 -4.42 -14.42
CA ASN A 258 -1.53 -3.73 -15.50
C ASN A 258 -0.87 -4.00 -16.85
N ILE A 259 0.44 -4.24 -16.89
CA ILE A 259 1.15 -4.46 -18.15
C ILE A 259 0.81 -5.84 -18.75
N ILE A 260 0.85 -6.90 -17.94
CA ILE A 260 0.72 -8.27 -18.45
C ILE A 260 -0.70 -8.58 -18.96
N PRO A 261 -1.79 -8.25 -18.24
CA PRO A 261 -3.14 -8.43 -18.76
C PRO A 261 -3.35 -7.72 -20.11
N ARG A 262 -2.84 -6.49 -20.27
CA ARG A 262 -2.93 -5.74 -21.54
C ARG A 262 -2.19 -6.39 -22.69
N ILE A 263 -1.06 -7.01 -22.42
CA ILE A 263 -0.33 -7.79 -23.43
C ILE A 263 -1.21 -8.95 -23.92
N PHE A 264 -1.89 -9.67 -23.00
CA PHE A 264 -2.79 -10.76 -23.35
C PHE A 264 -4.08 -10.33 -24.05
N GLU A 265 -4.61 -9.14 -23.75
CA GLU A 265 -5.79 -8.58 -24.41
C GLU A 265 -5.52 -8.15 -25.87
N GLN A 266 -4.25 -7.86 -26.19
CA GLN A 266 -3.81 -7.40 -27.52
C GLN A 266 -2.72 -8.32 -28.10
N PRO A 267 -2.98 -9.63 -28.25
CA PRO A 267 -1.96 -10.60 -28.63
C PRO A 267 -1.34 -10.29 -30.00
N GLU A 268 -2.13 -9.82 -30.96
CA GLU A 268 -1.62 -9.45 -32.30
C GLU A 268 -0.70 -8.23 -32.27
N ARG A 269 -0.88 -7.34 -31.30
CA ARG A 269 0.01 -6.18 -31.13
C ARG A 269 1.34 -6.58 -30.54
N TYR A 270 1.38 -7.51 -29.61
CA TYR A 270 2.58 -7.78 -28.79
C TYR A 270 3.28 -9.11 -29.09
N ARG A 271 2.67 -9.98 -29.89
CA ARG A 271 3.29 -11.26 -30.30
C ARG A 271 4.65 -11.04 -30.97
N ASN A 272 5.59 -11.92 -30.65
CA ASN A 272 6.95 -11.97 -31.16
C ASN A 272 7.81 -10.73 -30.86
N GLN A 273 7.41 -9.92 -29.86
CA GLN A 273 8.18 -8.74 -29.43
C GLN A 273 8.98 -9.02 -28.16
N ASN A 274 10.04 -8.24 -27.98
CA ASN A 274 10.72 -8.09 -26.69
C ASN A 274 10.47 -6.68 -26.16
N ILE A 275 9.63 -6.58 -25.14
CA ILE A 275 9.24 -5.32 -24.52
C ILE A 275 10.18 -5.07 -23.33
N ARG A 276 11.05 -4.07 -23.47
CA ARG A 276 12.02 -3.69 -22.43
C ARG A 276 11.41 -2.60 -21.55
N LEU A 277 10.92 -2.99 -20.38
CA LEU A 277 10.12 -2.10 -19.52
C LEU A 277 11.00 -1.14 -18.69
N SER A 278 10.51 0.07 -18.44
CA SER A 278 11.13 1.03 -17.51
C SER A 278 10.09 2.05 -17.08
N ALA A 279 10.02 2.33 -15.78
CA ALA A 279 9.12 3.33 -15.20
C ALA A 279 9.82 4.69 -15.05
N CYS A 280 11.09 4.67 -14.65
CA CYS A 280 11.88 5.88 -14.45
C CYS A 280 13.37 5.63 -14.75
N ARG A 281 14.11 6.72 -14.89
CA ARG A 281 15.58 6.73 -14.83
C ARG A 281 16.02 7.62 -13.69
N ILE A 282 16.71 7.05 -12.72
CA ILE A 282 17.10 7.73 -11.49
C ILE A 282 18.51 7.29 -11.07
N SER A 283 19.31 8.21 -10.56
CA SER A 283 20.68 7.95 -10.11
C SER A 283 20.71 7.41 -8.67
N MET A 284 21.84 6.84 -8.23
CA MET A 284 21.98 6.40 -6.84
C MET A 284 22.00 7.58 -5.86
N ASP A 285 22.48 8.74 -6.28
CA ASP A 285 22.44 9.97 -5.48
C ASP A 285 20.99 10.44 -5.27
N GLU A 286 20.17 10.41 -6.32
CA GLU A 286 18.75 10.74 -6.24
C GLU A 286 17.97 9.72 -5.39
N ILE A 287 18.31 8.44 -5.50
CA ILE A 287 17.76 7.38 -4.64
C ILE A 287 18.09 7.63 -3.16
N ALA A 288 19.36 7.93 -2.86
CA ALA A 288 19.79 8.24 -1.49
C ALA A 288 19.11 9.50 -0.93
N ALA A 289 18.90 10.51 -1.78
CA ALA A 289 18.10 11.70 -1.41
C ALA A 289 16.65 11.33 -1.08
N HIS A 290 15.99 10.48 -1.86
CA HIS A 290 14.63 10.02 -1.55
C HIS A 290 14.54 9.25 -0.24
N PHE A 291 15.54 8.41 0.08
CA PHE A 291 15.62 7.75 1.38
C PHE A 291 15.85 8.75 2.52
N SER A 292 16.68 9.76 2.30
CA SER A 292 16.92 10.82 3.29
C SER A 292 15.65 11.60 3.61
N ASP A 293 14.92 12.01 2.58
CA ASP A 293 13.65 12.73 2.69
C ASP A 293 12.60 11.91 3.45
N LEU A 294 12.56 10.59 3.22
CA LEU A 294 11.60 9.69 3.83
C LEU A 294 11.93 9.38 5.30
N PHE A 295 13.19 9.03 5.59
CA PHE A 295 13.60 8.55 6.90
C PHE A 295 14.02 9.67 7.86
N GLY A 296 14.20 10.90 7.36
CA GLY A 296 14.77 12.00 8.16
C GLY A 296 16.21 11.69 8.63
N LYS A 297 16.93 10.84 7.89
CA LYS A 297 18.32 10.46 8.11
C LYS A 297 19.19 10.99 6.98
N ASP A 298 20.46 11.22 7.24
CA ASP A 298 21.41 11.56 6.18
C ASP A 298 21.83 10.28 5.47
N VAL A 299 21.16 9.93 4.37
CA VAL A 299 21.45 8.74 3.57
C VAL A 299 22.28 9.17 2.37
N ILE A 300 23.49 8.60 2.25
CA ILE A 300 24.40 8.83 1.15
C ILE A 300 24.57 7.58 0.28
N TYR A 301 24.97 7.74 -0.96
CA TYR A 301 25.45 6.62 -1.76
C TYR A 301 26.97 6.46 -1.56
N ASN A 302 27.40 5.24 -1.21
CA ASN A 302 28.79 4.88 -1.06
C ASN A 302 29.22 3.95 -2.23
N PRO A 303 29.94 4.47 -3.23
CA PRO A 303 30.36 3.67 -4.37
C PRO A 303 31.45 2.67 -3.97
N LEU A 304 31.18 1.38 -4.18
CA LEU A 304 32.17 0.31 -4.01
C LEU A 304 32.84 -0.04 -5.34
N LEU A 305 34.10 -0.44 -5.28
CA LEU A 305 34.80 -1.06 -6.40
C LEU A 305 34.25 -2.47 -6.65
N PRO A 306 34.25 -2.95 -7.91
CA PRO A 306 33.81 -4.32 -8.22
C PRO A 306 34.52 -5.40 -7.42
N GLN A 307 35.82 -5.20 -7.13
CA GLN A 307 36.63 -6.12 -6.33
C GLN A 307 36.20 -6.17 -4.86
N GLU A 308 35.72 -5.05 -4.31
CA GLU A 308 35.22 -4.98 -2.93
C GLU A 308 33.89 -5.73 -2.81
N VAL A 309 32.99 -5.55 -3.78
CA VAL A 309 31.74 -6.31 -3.85
C VAL A 309 32.01 -7.79 -4.05
N ALA A 310 32.93 -8.17 -4.94
CA ALA A 310 33.27 -9.56 -5.21
C ALA A 310 33.91 -10.28 -4.01
N ALA A 311 34.52 -9.53 -3.09
CA ALA A 311 35.14 -10.05 -1.87
C ALA A 311 34.18 -10.19 -0.67
N LEU A 312 32.90 -9.81 -0.82
CA LEU A 312 31.91 -9.98 0.24
C LEU A 312 31.76 -11.47 0.63
N PRO A 313 31.45 -11.77 1.90
CA PRO A 313 31.56 -13.13 2.46
C PRO A 313 30.38 -14.05 2.09
N PHE A 314 29.96 -14.05 0.82
CA PHE A 314 28.98 -15.01 0.29
C PHE A 314 29.38 -15.50 -1.11
N PRO A 315 29.10 -16.76 -1.48
CA PRO A 315 29.69 -17.39 -2.68
C PRO A 315 29.35 -16.68 -4.00
N SER A 316 28.16 -16.09 -4.11
CA SER A 316 27.69 -15.40 -5.32
C SER A 316 28.09 -13.92 -5.40
N ALA A 317 28.93 -13.42 -4.49
CA ALA A 317 29.39 -12.04 -4.48
C ALA A 317 30.06 -11.60 -5.80
N PRO A 318 30.89 -12.43 -6.47
CA PRO A 318 31.43 -12.07 -7.78
C PRO A 318 30.36 -11.94 -8.88
N ALA A 319 29.33 -12.79 -8.87
CA ALA A 319 28.22 -12.70 -9.82
C ALA A 319 27.40 -11.41 -9.62
N MET A 320 27.27 -10.95 -8.37
CA MET A 320 26.65 -9.67 -8.03
C MET A 320 27.49 -8.48 -8.53
N ALA A 321 28.80 -8.52 -8.34
CA ALA A 321 29.71 -7.49 -8.86
C ALA A 321 29.60 -7.35 -10.39
N GLN A 322 29.62 -8.48 -11.12
CA GLN A 322 29.42 -8.49 -12.57
C GLN A 322 28.06 -7.93 -12.99
N MET A 323 26.98 -8.21 -12.25
CA MET A 323 25.66 -7.63 -12.53
C MET A 323 25.72 -6.10 -12.51
N CYS A 324 26.28 -5.55 -11.44
CA CYS A 324 26.33 -4.11 -11.23
C CYS A 324 27.18 -3.43 -12.32
N GLN A 325 28.30 -4.04 -12.71
CA GLN A 325 29.11 -3.59 -13.84
C GLN A 325 28.32 -3.63 -15.16
N TYR A 326 27.62 -4.74 -15.45
CA TYR A 326 26.81 -4.87 -16.66
C TYR A 326 25.73 -3.79 -16.74
N LEU A 327 25.00 -3.56 -15.64
CA LEU A 327 23.98 -2.51 -15.55
C LEU A 327 24.57 -1.11 -15.79
N GLN A 328 25.78 -0.86 -15.29
CA GLN A 328 26.44 0.45 -15.42
C GLN A 328 27.02 0.69 -16.82
N GLN A 329 27.53 -0.33 -17.52
CA GLN A 329 28.36 -0.14 -18.71
C GLN A 329 27.75 -0.68 -20.00
N CYS A 330 27.07 -1.82 -19.93
CA CYS A 330 26.81 -2.65 -21.12
C CYS A 330 25.31 -2.93 -21.37
N ALA A 331 24.42 -2.60 -20.43
CA ALA A 331 23.01 -2.91 -20.52
C ALA A 331 22.33 -2.17 -21.69
N PRO A 332 21.63 -2.87 -22.60
CA PRO A 332 20.83 -2.22 -23.63
C PRO A 332 19.69 -1.39 -23.02
N PRO A 333 19.35 -0.23 -23.62
CA PRO A 333 18.38 0.69 -23.06
C PRO A 333 16.99 0.06 -22.95
N HIS A 334 16.23 0.48 -21.93
CA HIS A 334 14.80 0.18 -21.81
C HIS A 334 13.95 1.33 -22.40
N ASP A 335 12.67 1.05 -22.63
CA ASP A 335 11.73 1.98 -23.27
C ASP A 335 10.63 2.42 -22.28
N MET A 336 10.83 3.60 -21.70
CA MET A 336 9.83 4.25 -20.85
C MET A 336 8.56 4.63 -21.61
N GLY A 337 8.67 5.03 -22.89
CA GLY A 337 7.53 5.46 -23.69
C GLY A 337 6.58 4.30 -24.00
N THR A 338 7.12 3.13 -24.34
CA THR A 338 6.31 1.92 -24.51
C THR A 338 5.66 1.49 -23.20
N THR A 339 6.39 1.52 -22.08
CA THR A 339 5.85 1.18 -20.75
C THR A 339 4.70 2.11 -20.37
N GLN A 340 4.89 3.42 -20.53
CA GLN A 340 3.87 4.44 -20.30
C GLN A 340 2.66 4.24 -21.21
N THR A 341 2.86 3.98 -22.51
CA THR A 341 1.76 3.74 -23.47
C THR A 341 0.89 2.55 -23.05
N ILE A 342 1.49 1.47 -22.54
CA ILE A 342 0.74 0.29 -22.07
C ILE A 342 -0.10 0.65 -20.84
N LEU A 343 0.47 1.38 -19.89
CA LEU A 343 -0.19 1.75 -18.63
C LEU A 343 -1.25 2.86 -18.79
N GLU A 344 -1.02 3.83 -19.68
CA GLU A 344 -1.96 4.90 -19.99
C GLU A 344 -3.27 4.37 -20.61
N ALA A 345 -3.20 3.25 -21.33
CA ALA A 345 -4.40 2.55 -21.81
C ALA A 345 -5.32 2.07 -20.66
N SER A 346 -4.80 2.04 -19.43
CA SER A 346 -5.53 1.75 -18.19
C SER A 346 -5.71 2.99 -17.30
N HIS A 347 -5.48 4.19 -17.84
CA HIS A 347 -5.47 5.46 -17.10
C HIS A 347 -4.51 5.47 -15.91
N ARG A 348 -3.42 4.69 -15.98
CA ARG A 348 -2.38 4.62 -14.95
C ARG A 348 -1.06 5.17 -15.46
N LYS A 349 -0.25 5.66 -14.52
CA LYS A 349 1.17 5.98 -14.74
C LYS A 349 2.01 4.89 -14.09
N PRO A 350 3.24 4.64 -14.59
CA PRO A 350 4.20 3.81 -13.89
C PRO A 350 4.37 4.28 -12.44
N GLN A 351 4.50 3.34 -11.49
CA GLN A 351 4.75 3.69 -10.10
C GLN A 351 6.13 4.34 -9.99
N SER A 352 6.21 5.52 -9.37
CA SER A 352 7.50 6.17 -9.12
C SER A 352 8.25 5.47 -7.98
N PHE A 353 9.58 5.63 -7.94
CA PHE A 353 10.38 5.09 -6.84
C PHE A 353 9.99 5.69 -5.49
N GLN A 354 9.71 6.99 -5.44
CA GLN A 354 9.23 7.67 -4.23
C GLN A 354 7.91 7.11 -3.73
N ASP A 355 6.92 6.90 -4.61
CA ASP A 355 5.63 6.28 -4.24
C ASP A 355 5.82 4.83 -3.76
N TRP A 356 6.74 4.10 -4.38
CA TRP A 356 7.07 2.75 -3.96
C TRP A 356 7.67 2.73 -2.56
N LEU A 357 8.63 3.62 -2.27
CA LEU A 357 9.23 3.75 -0.95
C LEU A 357 8.17 4.06 0.13
N LEU A 358 7.28 5.02 -0.14
CA LEU A 358 6.19 5.37 0.78
C LEU A 358 5.26 4.19 1.10
N THR A 359 5.12 3.25 0.16
CA THR A 359 4.23 2.09 0.33
C THR A 359 4.93 0.87 0.95
N HIS A 360 6.26 0.87 1.02
CA HIS A 360 7.08 -0.26 1.48
C HIS A 360 8.01 0.08 2.65
N SER A 361 8.02 1.32 3.14
CA SER A 361 8.88 1.77 4.25
C SER A 361 8.67 0.97 5.54
N ASP A 362 7.52 0.32 5.69
CA ASP A 362 7.11 -0.55 6.80
C ASP A 362 7.47 -2.04 6.59
N SER A 363 8.30 -2.36 5.59
CA SER A 363 8.76 -3.73 5.34
C SER A 363 9.75 -4.18 6.41
N SER A 364 9.62 -5.43 6.88
CA SER A 364 10.55 -6.06 7.83
C SER A 364 12.03 -6.06 7.38
N ALA A 365 12.29 -5.84 6.09
CA ALA A 365 13.63 -5.60 5.58
C ALA A 365 14.28 -4.34 6.16
N PHE A 366 13.50 -3.27 6.32
CA PHE A 366 13.95 -2.02 6.92
C PHE A 366 14.05 -2.12 8.45
N GLU A 367 13.28 -3.01 9.08
CA GLU A 367 13.40 -3.32 10.51
C GLU A 367 14.73 -4.05 10.83
N ARG A 368 15.13 -5.02 9.99
CA ARG A 368 16.33 -5.86 10.20
C ARG A 368 17.67 -5.10 10.15
N VAL A 369 17.69 -3.88 9.63
CA VAL A 369 18.90 -3.08 9.47
C VAL A 369 19.16 -2.11 10.63
N GLY A 370 18.52 -2.34 11.78
CA GLY A 370 18.87 -1.67 13.04
C GLY A 370 17.94 -0.52 13.43
N LEU A 371 16.64 -0.63 13.12
CA LEU A 371 15.61 0.07 13.88
C LEU A 371 15.40 -0.71 15.20
N ASP A 372 16.42 -0.59 16.06
CA ASP A 372 16.65 -0.98 17.46
C ASP A 372 15.77 -2.10 18.11
N LEU A 373 16.42 -3.22 18.51
CA LEU A 373 15.77 -4.35 19.20
C LEU A 373 15.71 -4.19 20.73
N ASP A 374 16.32 -3.14 21.29
CA ASP A 374 16.37 -2.85 22.73
C ASP A 374 15.58 -1.57 23.11
N ALA A 375 14.60 -1.22 22.27
CA ALA A 375 13.71 -0.08 22.50
C ALA A 375 13.11 -0.11 23.91
N PRO A 376 13.28 0.95 24.73
CA PRO A 376 12.67 0.98 26.04
C PRO A 376 11.14 0.98 25.92
N GLU A 377 10.50 0.05 26.61
CA GLU A 377 9.05 -0.15 26.55
C GLU A 377 8.26 1.13 26.86
N ILE A 378 7.14 1.32 26.16
CA ILE A 378 6.13 2.33 26.51
C ILE A 378 5.07 1.66 27.38
N SER A 379 4.99 2.08 28.65
CA SER A 379 4.08 1.53 29.66
C SER A 379 3.30 2.61 30.42
N SER A 380 3.72 3.87 30.31
CA SER A 380 3.00 5.03 30.80
C SER A 380 2.68 5.95 29.61
N VAL A 381 1.43 6.38 29.47
CA VAL A 381 0.99 7.19 28.32
C VAL A 381 0.18 8.39 28.75
N VAL A 382 0.46 9.57 28.18
CA VAL A 382 -0.39 10.75 28.31
C VAL A 382 -1.27 10.87 27.07
N VAL A 383 -2.57 11.09 27.26
CA VAL A 383 -3.55 11.22 26.18
C VAL A 383 -4.06 12.64 26.14
N PHE A 384 -3.55 13.45 25.21
CA PHE A 384 -4.06 14.79 24.91
C PHE A 384 -5.34 14.69 24.08
N GLY A 385 -6.39 15.38 24.51
CA GLY A 385 -7.73 15.19 23.97
C GLY A 385 -8.44 13.96 24.54
N ALA A 386 -8.14 13.60 25.80
CA ALA A 386 -8.62 12.39 26.48
C ALA A 386 -10.14 12.17 26.42
N THR A 387 -10.93 13.26 26.50
CA THR A 387 -12.40 13.19 26.52
C THR A 387 -13.02 13.11 25.12
N SER A 388 -12.24 13.21 24.04
CA SER A 388 -12.73 13.05 22.65
C SER A 388 -13.05 11.58 22.32
N PRO A 389 -13.88 11.27 21.31
CA PRO A 389 -14.12 9.88 20.88
C PRO A 389 -12.83 9.08 20.65
N GLN A 390 -11.85 9.67 19.98
CA GLN A 390 -10.54 9.07 19.76
C GLN A 390 -9.77 8.85 21.07
N GLY A 391 -9.69 9.89 21.91
CA GLY A 391 -9.00 9.80 23.20
C GLY A 391 -9.58 8.71 24.10
N ARG A 392 -10.92 8.61 24.18
CA ARG A 392 -11.60 7.56 24.94
C ARG A 392 -11.32 6.16 24.41
N SER A 393 -11.29 6.01 23.07
CA SER A 393 -10.90 4.76 22.41
C SER A 393 -9.47 4.36 22.78
N VAL A 394 -8.52 5.29 22.69
CA VAL A 394 -7.11 5.06 23.07
C VAL A 394 -6.98 4.64 24.52
N ILE A 395 -7.61 5.36 25.46
CA ILE A 395 -7.56 5.01 26.89
C ILE A 395 -8.09 3.59 27.11
N ARG A 396 -9.24 3.23 26.53
CA ARG A 396 -9.79 1.87 26.64
C ARG A 396 -8.90 0.81 26.00
N GLY A 397 -8.33 1.10 24.82
CA GLY A 397 -7.41 0.21 24.13
C GLY A 397 -6.19 -0.12 24.96
N LEU A 398 -5.56 0.90 25.55
CA LEU A 398 -4.40 0.75 26.44
C LEU A 398 -4.78 -0.03 27.71
N LEU A 399 -5.93 0.25 28.33
CA LEU A 399 -6.36 -0.46 29.54
C LEU A 399 -6.72 -1.93 29.30
N ASN A 400 -7.22 -2.26 28.10
CA ASN A 400 -7.63 -3.61 27.70
C ASN A 400 -6.48 -4.44 27.16
N ASP A 401 -5.33 -3.83 26.86
CA ASP A 401 -4.15 -4.56 26.40
C ASP A 401 -3.55 -5.37 27.55
N THR A 402 -3.72 -6.68 27.53
CA THR A 402 -3.23 -7.56 28.59
C THR A 402 -1.74 -7.87 28.49
N ARG A 403 -1.06 -7.47 27.41
CA ARG A 403 0.40 -7.69 27.24
C ARG A 403 1.19 -6.78 28.17
N LYS A 404 0.63 -5.63 28.52
CA LYS A 404 1.28 -4.57 29.31
C LYS A 404 0.32 -4.03 30.37
N GLN A 405 0.88 -3.47 31.43
CA GLN A 405 0.08 -2.79 32.46
C GLN A 405 0.22 -1.29 32.28
N TYR A 406 -0.53 -0.75 31.31
CA TYR A 406 -0.48 0.67 31.00
C TYR A 406 -0.98 1.52 32.16
N THR A 407 -0.23 2.58 32.48
CA THR A 407 -0.74 3.72 33.26
C THR A 407 -1.03 4.88 32.34
N VAL A 408 -2.14 5.57 32.55
CA VAL A 408 -2.67 6.55 31.60
C VAL A 408 -2.94 7.87 32.31
N ARG A 409 -2.31 8.94 31.82
CA ARG A 409 -2.66 10.33 32.18
C ARG A 409 -3.66 10.87 31.17
N ALA A 410 -4.90 11.05 31.61
CA ALA A 410 -5.95 11.66 30.80
C ALA A 410 -5.85 13.19 30.90
N ALA A 411 -5.21 13.82 29.92
CA ALA A 411 -5.04 15.26 29.84
C ALA A 411 -6.33 15.92 29.33
N CYS A 412 -6.97 16.71 30.20
CA CYS A 412 -8.23 17.40 29.91
C CYS A 412 -8.27 18.79 30.56
N LEU A 413 -9.05 19.70 29.98
CA LEU A 413 -9.16 21.07 30.49
C LEU A 413 -9.88 21.12 31.85
N ASP A 414 -11.01 20.42 31.93
CA ASP A 414 -11.82 20.31 33.15
C ASP A 414 -11.88 18.87 33.66
N VAL A 415 -11.06 18.59 34.67
CA VAL A 415 -11.00 17.30 35.37
C VAL A 415 -12.25 17.02 36.22
N ALA A 416 -13.09 18.03 36.50
CA ALA A 416 -14.33 17.86 37.25
C ALA A 416 -15.53 17.46 36.38
N SER A 417 -15.38 17.51 35.05
CA SER A 417 -16.43 17.13 34.10
C SER A 417 -16.84 15.66 34.23
N ASP A 418 -18.10 15.36 33.93
CA ASP A 418 -18.62 13.98 33.97
C ASP A 418 -17.86 13.06 33.01
N ALA A 419 -17.42 13.59 31.86
CA ALA A 419 -16.60 12.85 30.90
C ALA A 419 -15.21 12.49 31.47
N ALA A 420 -14.56 13.40 32.19
CA ALA A 420 -13.27 13.13 32.84
C ALA A 420 -13.44 12.10 33.98
N LYS A 421 -14.44 12.29 34.85
CA LYS A 421 -14.74 11.34 35.93
C LYS A 421 -15.09 9.94 35.41
N ALA A 422 -15.80 9.85 34.29
CA ALA A 422 -16.09 8.58 33.64
C ALA A 422 -14.81 7.84 33.20
N LEU A 423 -13.79 8.56 32.73
CA LEU A 423 -12.51 7.97 32.35
C LEU A 423 -11.73 7.45 33.55
N GLU A 424 -11.65 8.23 34.62
CA GLU A 424 -11.03 7.80 35.88
C GLU A 424 -11.73 6.55 36.45
N SER A 425 -13.07 6.48 36.34
CA SER A 425 -13.85 5.34 36.81
C SER A 425 -13.65 4.04 36.02
N LEU A 426 -13.03 4.08 34.83
CA LEU A 426 -12.69 2.87 34.07
C LEU A 426 -11.67 2.02 34.84
N ASP A 427 -10.70 2.68 35.48
CA ASP A 427 -9.69 2.06 36.33
C ASP A 427 -9.02 3.13 37.20
N THR A 428 -9.41 3.20 38.48
CA THR A 428 -8.93 4.24 39.41
C THR A 428 -7.47 4.07 39.82
N GLU A 429 -6.86 2.92 39.54
CA GLU A 429 -5.44 2.67 39.84
C GLU A 429 -4.55 3.03 38.65
N ARG A 430 -5.05 2.84 37.42
CA ARG A 430 -4.28 3.03 36.19
C ARG A 430 -4.58 4.33 35.45
N VAL A 431 -5.72 4.99 35.68
CA VAL A 431 -6.08 6.26 35.04
C VAL A 431 -5.96 7.42 36.02
N THR A 432 -5.20 8.44 35.66
CA THR A 432 -5.08 9.69 36.42
C THR A 432 -5.52 10.88 35.57
N LEU A 433 -6.40 11.72 36.11
CA LEU A 433 -6.81 12.96 35.44
C LEU A 433 -5.76 14.04 35.63
N VAL A 434 -5.40 14.73 34.54
CA VAL A 434 -4.44 15.84 34.56
C VAL A 434 -5.08 17.06 33.92
N ALA A 435 -5.12 18.17 34.66
CA ALA A 435 -5.58 19.45 34.13
C ALA A 435 -4.55 19.96 33.11
N THR A 436 -4.98 20.17 31.87
CA THR A 436 -4.09 20.57 30.76
C THR A 436 -4.81 21.55 29.85
N ASN A 437 -4.14 22.66 29.56
CA ASN A 437 -4.61 23.66 28.60
C ASN A 437 -3.67 23.66 27.39
N LEU A 438 -4.20 23.35 26.20
CA LEU A 438 -3.40 23.26 24.98
C LEU A 438 -2.86 24.62 24.51
N ASP A 439 -3.40 25.74 25.00
CA ASP A 439 -2.83 27.08 24.81
C ASP A 439 -1.57 27.32 25.68
N ASP A 440 -1.38 26.54 26.75
CA ASP A 440 -0.27 26.65 27.68
C ASP A 440 0.70 25.47 27.54
N VAL A 441 1.78 25.70 26.79
CA VAL A 441 2.88 24.73 26.57
C VAL A 441 3.43 24.19 27.89
N ALA A 442 3.51 25.00 28.95
CA ALA A 442 4.03 24.54 30.24
C ALA A 442 3.09 23.53 30.89
N SER A 443 1.78 23.71 30.76
CA SER A 443 0.79 22.73 31.23
C SER A 443 0.87 21.42 30.44
N CYS A 444 1.08 21.49 29.11
CA CYS A 444 1.29 20.32 28.27
C CYS A 444 2.57 19.56 28.65
N GLN A 445 3.67 20.28 28.89
CA GLN A 445 4.94 19.69 29.30
C GLN A 445 4.82 19.01 30.66
N ALA A 446 4.14 19.66 31.62
CA ALA A 446 3.90 19.08 32.94
C ALA A 446 3.08 17.77 32.85
N ALA A 447 2.14 17.68 31.91
CA ALA A 447 1.38 16.46 31.67
C ALA A 447 2.25 15.33 31.06
N ALA A 448 3.17 15.67 30.16
CA ALA A 448 4.07 14.74 29.47
C ALA A 448 5.27 14.27 30.30
N GLU A 449 5.73 15.06 31.28
CA GLU A 449 6.94 14.77 32.04
C GLU A 449 6.80 13.50 32.91
N GLY A 450 7.79 12.62 32.83
CA GLY A 450 7.82 11.34 33.55
C GLY A 450 6.90 10.27 32.97
N VAL A 451 6.48 10.42 31.71
CA VAL A 451 5.66 9.46 30.96
C VAL A 451 6.42 8.98 29.72
N ASP A 452 6.23 7.71 29.34
CA ASP A 452 6.97 7.06 28.24
C ASP A 452 6.47 7.46 26.85
N GLY A 453 5.15 7.61 26.69
CA GLY A 453 4.52 7.87 25.40
C GLY A 453 3.43 8.93 25.47
N ALA A 454 3.10 9.50 24.32
CA ALA A 454 1.99 10.44 24.18
C ALA A 454 1.07 10.05 23.02
N PHE A 455 -0.23 10.25 23.20
CA PHE A 455 -1.20 10.30 22.12
C PHE A 455 -1.73 11.73 22.00
N LEU A 456 -1.76 12.26 20.78
CA LEU A 456 -2.30 13.59 20.49
C LEU A 456 -3.44 13.49 19.48
N VAL A 457 -4.60 13.98 19.89
CA VAL A 457 -5.65 14.44 18.98
C VAL A 457 -6.01 15.86 19.36
N THR A 458 -6.01 16.75 18.37
CA THR A 458 -6.53 18.12 18.54
C THR A 458 -7.96 18.21 18.05
N ASP A 459 -8.68 19.17 18.60
CA ASP A 459 -10.00 19.56 18.14
C ASP A 459 -10.00 21.06 17.90
N PHE A 460 -10.89 21.52 17.03
CA PHE A 460 -11.01 22.88 16.54
C PHE A 460 -12.24 23.60 17.13
N TYR A 461 -12.96 22.94 18.06
CA TYR A 461 -14.24 23.39 18.60
C TYR A 461 -14.26 23.72 20.09
N GLN A 462 -13.12 24.07 20.71
CA GLN A 462 -13.18 24.64 22.06
C GLN A 462 -13.89 26.01 22.01
N ASP A 463 -15.17 26.00 22.45
CA ASP A 463 -15.98 27.12 22.93
C ASP A 463 -16.32 28.29 21.99
N SER A 464 -16.24 28.16 20.67
CA SER A 464 -16.74 29.23 19.79
C SER A 464 -17.52 28.76 18.57
N ALA A 465 -18.51 29.56 18.17
CA ALA A 465 -19.39 29.35 17.02
C ALA A 465 -18.64 29.41 15.65
N GLN A 466 -17.32 29.55 15.65
CA GLN A 466 -16.46 29.62 14.48
C GLN A 466 -15.24 28.72 14.67
N ALA A 467 -15.07 27.73 13.79
CA ALA A 467 -13.86 26.91 13.75
C ALA A 467 -12.63 27.79 13.47
N ASN A 468 -11.55 27.64 14.25
CA ASN A 468 -10.30 28.37 14.02
C ASN A 468 -9.14 27.39 13.74
N VAL A 469 -8.85 27.22 12.45
CA VAL A 469 -7.78 26.38 11.90
C VAL A 469 -6.41 26.72 12.48
N GLU A 470 -6.13 28.00 12.73
CA GLU A 470 -4.84 28.46 13.25
C GLU A 470 -4.65 28.05 14.72
N VAL A 471 -5.73 28.11 15.51
CA VAL A 471 -5.73 27.68 16.92
C VAL A 471 -5.48 26.18 17.02
N GLU A 472 -6.18 25.37 16.20
CA GLU A 472 -5.97 23.92 16.20
C GLU A 472 -4.53 23.55 15.81
N GLN A 473 -4.00 24.18 14.76
CA GLN A 473 -2.62 23.99 14.36
C GLN A 473 -1.67 24.39 15.49
N GLN A 474 -1.95 25.49 16.19
CA GLN A 474 -1.11 25.97 17.30
C GLN A 474 -1.18 25.03 18.52
N HIS A 475 -2.36 24.50 18.87
CA HIS A 475 -2.52 23.49 19.92
C HIS A 475 -1.69 22.25 19.64
N ALA A 476 -1.71 21.75 18.40
CA ALA A 476 -0.91 20.61 18.02
C ALA A 476 0.59 20.91 18.16
N LYS A 477 1.04 22.07 17.66
CA LYS A 477 2.44 22.52 17.81
C LYS A 477 2.87 22.63 19.27
N ASN A 478 2.02 23.20 20.13
CA ASN A 478 2.30 23.36 21.55
C ASN A 478 2.50 22.00 22.24
N VAL A 479 1.68 21.00 21.93
CA VAL A 479 1.85 19.65 22.47
C VAL A 479 3.09 18.96 21.90
N ILE A 480 3.36 19.11 20.61
CA ILE A 480 4.58 18.59 19.98
C ILE A 480 5.83 19.17 20.64
N ASP A 481 5.88 20.49 20.85
CA ASP A 481 6.98 21.19 21.51
C ASP A 481 7.12 20.74 22.97
N ALA A 482 6.00 20.56 23.68
CA ALA A 482 5.99 20.04 25.05
C ALA A 482 6.51 18.60 25.13
N CYS A 483 6.13 17.73 24.19
CA CYS A 483 6.62 16.36 24.12
C CYS A 483 8.11 16.29 23.76
N GLU A 484 8.59 17.15 22.85
CA GLU A 484 10.01 17.28 22.53
C GLU A 484 10.83 17.78 23.74
N ALA A 485 10.27 18.69 24.54
CA ALA A 485 10.91 19.20 25.75
C ALA A 485 10.91 18.20 26.92
N ALA A 486 9.93 17.31 26.98
CA ALA A 486 9.81 16.28 28.01
C ALA A 486 10.78 15.11 27.73
N SER A 487 11.88 15.05 28.47
CA SER A 487 12.96 14.07 28.24
C SER A 487 12.54 12.60 28.39
N SER A 488 11.40 12.34 29.03
CA SER A 488 10.85 10.99 29.22
C SER A 488 10.08 10.45 28.02
N ILE A 489 9.56 11.32 27.14
CA ILE A 489 8.74 10.88 26.01
C ILE A 489 9.62 10.20 24.97
N LYS A 490 9.37 8.91 24.78
CA LYS A 490 10.03 8.07 23.79
C LYS A 490 9.34 8.16 22.44
N HIS A 491 8.02 8.35 22.43
CA HIS A 491 7.23 8.36 21.21
C HIS A 491 5.90 9.10 21.34
N LEU A 492 5.49 9.76 20.26
CA LEU A 492 4.20 10.42 20.09
C LEU A 492 3.41 9.73 18.97
N VAL A 493 2.19 9.27 19.24
CA VAL A 493 1.23 8.93 18.20
C VAL A 493 0.32 10.13 17.96
N PHE A 494 0.41 10.72 16.77
CA PHE A 494 -0.34 11.90 16.39
C PHE A 494 -1.46 11.56 15.41
N SER A 495 -2.72 11.81 15.80
CA SER A 495 -3.88 11.71 14.93
C SER A 495 -3.99 12.92 14.02
N THR A 496 -3.66 12.72 12.74
CA THR A 496 -3.63 13.74 11.70
C THR A 496 -4.62 13.44 10.58
N MET A 497 -4.72 14.36 9.61
CA MET A 497 -5.51 14.22 8.38
C MET A 497 -4.64 14.45 7.15
N ASP A 498 -5.18 14.15 5.98
CA ASP A 498 -4.54 14.37 4.68
C ASP A 498 -4.36 15.86 4.36
N ASN A 499 -3.30 16.19 3.61
CA ASN A 499 -3.08 17.53 3.04
C ASN A 499 -3.87 17.69 1.74
N VAL A 500 -5.13 18.09 1.85
CA VAL A 500 -6.06 18.24 0.73
C VAL A 500 -5.59 19.34 -0.22
N GLU A 501 -5.09 20.48 0.29
CA GLU A 501 -4.54 21.54 -0.57
C GLU A 501 -3.38 21.04 -1.44
N GLY A 502 -2.49 20.23 -0.87
CA GLY A 502 -1.37 19.61 -1.59
C GLY A 502 -1.82 18.63 -2.67
N MET A 503 -2.87 17.85 -2.41
CA MET A 503 -3.39 16.86 -3.35
C MET A 503 -4.22 17.47 -4.50
N MET A 504 -4.86 18.63 -4.26
CA MET A 504 -5.69 19.30 -5.26
C MET A 504 -4.88 20.20 -6.22
N LYS A 505 -3.64 20.58 -5.88
CA LYS A 505 -2.74 21.42 -6.71
C LYS A 505 -2.39 20.87 -8.11
N GLY A 506 -2.85 19.66 -8.46
CA GLY A 506 -2.75 19.07 -9.81
C GLY A 506 -4.07 18.92 -10.58
N HIS A 507 -5.23 19.23 -9.98
CA HIS A 507 -6.56 18.95 -10.57
C HIS A 507 -7.36 20.21 -10.98
N ASP A 508 -6.93 21.41 -10.59
CA ASP A 508 -7.71 22.65 -10.85
C ASP A 508 -7.20 23.44 -12.06
N ASN A 509 -7.80 23.18 -13.24
CA ASN A 509 -7.78 24.10 -14.38
C ASN A 509 -8.93 25.14 -14.35
N ASN A 510 -9.76 25.15 -13.31
CA ASN A 510 -10.90 26.05 -13.18
C ASN A 510 -10.77 26.99 -11.97
N GLY A 511 -9.75 27.85 -11.99
CA GLY A 511 -9.77 29.27 -11.56
C GLY A 511 -10.48 29.74 -10.28
N ASN A 512 -10.98 28.90 -9.38
CA ASN A 512 -11.70 29.33 -8.19
C ASN A 512 -10.77 29.26 -6.98
N LYS A 513 -10.04 30.36 -6.74
CA LYS A 513 -8.99 30.47 -5.70
C LYS A 513 -9.52 30.63 -4.26
N ASP A 514 -10.82 30.64 -4.04
CA ASP A 514 -11.42 31.11 -2.79
C ASP A 514 -11.83 30.01 -1.78
N ASN A 515 -11.34 28.76 -1.90
CA ASN A 515 -11.77 27.64 -1.03
C ASN A 515 -10.66 26.91 -0.23
N ASN A 516 -9.41 27.40 -0.22
CA ASN A 516 -8.23 26.56 0.10
C ASN A 516 -7.61 26.69 1.51
N SER A 517 -8.41 26.74 2.57
CA SER A 517 -7.90 26.38 3.90
C SER A 517 -8.91 25.47 4.59
N SER A 518 -8.99 24.23 4.13
CA SER A 518 -9.81 23.23 4.80
C SER A 518 -9.19 22.91 6.15
N ILE A 519 -10.02 22.75 7.18
CA ILE A 519 -9.58 22.47 8.56
C ILE A 519 -8.70 21.21 8.66
N VAL A 520 -8.89 20.26 7.75
CA VAL A 520 -8.08 19.04 7.63
C VAL A 520 -6.61 19.34 7.36
N ASP A 521 -6.29 20.46 6.70
CA ASP A 521 -4.91 20.87 6.42
C ASP A 521 -4.20 21.41 7.67
N ALA A 522 -4.91 21.86 8.71
CA ALA A 522 -4.26 22.27 9.97
C ALA A 522 -3.51 21.11 10.61
N LYS A 523 -4.14 19.93 10.66
CA LYS A 523 -3.53 18.70 11.16
C LYS A 523 -2.35 18.27 10.29
N ALA A 524 -2.52 18.29 8.96
CA ALA A 524 -1.44 17.97 8.03
C ALA A 524 -0.24 18.93 8.17
N LYS A 525 -0.50 20.24 8.35
CA LYS A 525 0.54 21.26 8.60
C LYS A 525 1.22 21.06 9.96
N ALA A 526 0.48 20.67 10.99
CA ALA A 526 1.05 20.30 12.28
C ALA A 526 1.90 19.01 12.19
N ALA A 527 1.49 18.04 11.37
CA ALA A 527 2.26 16.82 11.12
C ALA A 527 3.57 17.14 10.39
N ALA A 528 3.53 18.04 9.39
CA ALA A 528 4.74 18.56 8.76
C ALA A 528 5.66 19.28 9.77
N TYR A 529 5.10 20.02 10.74
CA TYR A 529 5.89 20.64 11.81
C TYR A 529 6.53 19.60 12.74
N ALA A 530 5.79 18.57 13.16
CA ALA A 530 6.31 17.48 13.98
C ALA A 530 7.54 16.80 13.37
N ARG A 531 7.58 16.66 12.04
CA ARG A 531 8.74 16.11 11.30
C ARG A 531 10.02 16.93 11.43
N THR A 532 9.92 18.20 11.78
CA THR A 532 11.09 19.08 12.01
C THR A 532 11.70 18.92 13.40
N LYS A 533 11.05 18.16 14.28
CA LYS A 533 11.43 17.98 15.68
C LYS A 533 12.30 16.75 15.90
N LYS A 534 13.05 16.75 17.00
CA LYS A 534 13.81 15.59 17.48
C LYS A 534 12.93 14.65 18.31
N LEU A 535 11.70 14.43 17.85
CA LEU A 535 10.69 13.61 18.51
C LEU A 535 10.38 12.41 17.62
N SER A 536 10.29 11.22 18.21
CA SER A 536 9.81 10.02 17.50
C SER A 536 8.29 10.11 17.39
N VAL A 537 7.76 10.15 16.16
CA VAL A 537 6.31 10.37 15.93
C VAL A 537 5.75 9.39 14.90
N THR A 538 4.63 8.73 15.20
CA THR A 538 3.79 8.05 14.20
C THR A 538 2.55 8.88 13.91
N TYR A 539 2.18 8.98 12.64
CA TYR A 539 1.02 9.74 12.17
C TYR A 539 -0.11 8.78 11.81
N VAL A 540 -1.21 8.78 12.56
CA VAL A 540 -2.38 7.97 12.22
C VAL A 540 -3.40 8.83 11.48
N ILE A 541 -3.88 8.34 10.34
CA ILE A 541 -4.89 9.00 9.52
C ILE A 541 -6.14 8.14 9.60
N LEU A 542 -7.22 8.72 10.10
CA LEU A 542 -8.49 8.02 10.27
C LEU A 542 -9.45 8.35 9.13
N PRO A 543 -10.31 7.38 8.75
CA PRO A 543 -11.38 7.62 7.81
C PRO A 543 -12.58 8.26 8.54
N CYS A 544 -13.69 8.43 7.85
CA CYS A 544 -14.95 8.75 8.50
C CYS A 544 -15.33 7.63 9.48
N TYR A 545 -15.67 7.97 10.72
CA TYR A 545 -16.05 6.97 11.71
C TYR A 545 -17.37 6.31 11.32
N SER A 546 -17.45 4.99 11.43
CA SER A 546 -18.68 4.24 11.21
C SER A 546 -19.85 4.78 12.05
N GLU A 547 -19.57 5.26 13.25
CA GLU A 547 -20.51 5.88 14.18
C GLU A 547 -21.20 7.12 13.59
N LEU A 548 -20.52 7.89 12.75
CA LEU A 548 -21.04 9.16 12.19
C LEU A 548 -22.19 8.96 11.21
N PHE A 549 -22.30 7.79 10.57
CA PHE A 549 -23.42 7.52 9.65
C PHE A 549 -24.77 7.54 10.36
N LEU A 550 -24.81 7.23 11.67
CA LEU A 550 -26.04 7.30 12.45
C LEU A 550 -26.50 8.74 12.68
N ASP A 551 -25.56 9.68 12.79
CA ASP A 551 -25.87 11.10 12.95
C ASP A 551 -26.38 11.73 11.65
N MET A 552 -26.24 11.03 10.52
CA MET A 552 -26.70 11.46 9.18
C MET A 552 -28.08 10.92 8.81
N ILE A 553 -28.71 10.15 9.69
CA ILE A 553 -30.07 9.64 9.50
C ILE A 553 -31.06 10.71 9.95
N GLN A 554 -31.85 11.23 9.01
CA GLN A 554 -32.88 12.23 9.27
C GLN A 554 -34.28 11.61 9.22
N ARG A 555 -35.19 12.14 10.04
CA ARG A 555 -36.63 11.87 9.94
C ARG A 555 -37.28 12.94 9.07
N LEU A 556 -37.64 12.58 7.85
CA LEU A 556 -38.24 13.52 6.90
C LEU A 556 -39.76 13.27 6.77
N PRO A 557 -40.60 14.33 6.73
CA PRO A 557 -42.03 14.18 6.51
C PRO A 557 -42.31 13.58 5.13
N VAL A 558 -43.25 12.64 5.04
CA VAL A 558 -43.75 12.17 3.73
C VAL A 558 -44.65 13.25 3.12
N PRO A 559 -44.38 13.75 1.89
CA PRO A 559 -45.28 14.68 1.24
C PRO A 559 -46.60 13.98 0.89
N THR A 560 -47.67 14.25 1.62
CA THR A 560 -49.02 13.83 1.21
C THR A 560 -49.50 14.71 0.06
N PRO A 561 -50.03 14.14 -1.05
CA PRO A 561 -50.71 14.94 -2.06
C PRO A 561 -51.90 15.62 -1.39
N LYS A 562 -51.96 16.97 -1.47
CA LYS A 562 -53.02 17.80 -0.89
C LYS A 562 -54.41 17.27 -1.29
N SER A 563 -54.99 16.42 -0.45
CA SER A 563 -56.38 16.03 -0.52
C SER A 563 -56.87 15.55 0.84
N SER A 564 -57.93 16.22 1.28
CA SER A 564 -58.82 15.93 2.41
C SER A 564 -58.34 16.28 3.82
N ASN A 565 -59.11 17.20 4.41
CA ASN A 565 -59.08 17.58 5.82
C ASN A 565 -59.39 16.37 6.71
N THR A 566 -58.37 15.77 7.30
CA THR A 566 -58.49 15.06 8.58
C THR A 566 -57.23 15.30 9.39
N SER A 567 -57.39 15.92 10.56
CA SER A 567 -56.34 16.13 11.55
C SER A 567 -55.91 14.79 12.13
N ASN A 568 -54.80 14.23 11.62
CA ASN A 568 -53.86 13.32 12.31
C ASN A 568 -52.64 12.96 11.42
N ASP A 569 -52.17 13.89 10.58
CA ASP A 569 -51.05 13.67 9.62
C ASP A 569 -49.64 13.85 10.27
N ALA A 570 -49.46 13.45 11.52
CA ALA A 570 -48.19 13.58 12.24
C ALA A 570 -47.30 12.31 12.22
N ASP A 571 -47.80 11.18 11.71
CA ASP A 571 -47.25 9.86 12.05
C ASP A 571 -46.53 9.08 10.93
N THR A 572 -46.26 9.66 9.76
CA THR A 572 -45.45 8.97 8.73
C THR A 572 -44.21 9.80 8.39
N ALA A 573 -43.23 9.80 9.29
CA ALA A 573 -41.88 10.31 9.00
C ALA A 573 -41.01 9.15 8.50
N LYS A 574 -40.37 9.31 7.34
CA LYS A 574 -39.44 8.31 6.80
C LYS A 574 -38.03 8.54 7.33
N LEU A 575 -37.31 7.45 7.57
CA LEU A 575 -35.88 7.47 7.87
C LEU A 575 -35.11 7.62 6.56
N VAL A 576 -34.30 8.67 6.45
CA VAL A 576 -33.52 8.97 5.25
C VAL A 576 -32.06 9.22 5.63
N LEU A 577 -31.17 8.37 5.15
CA LEU A 577 -29.73 8.62 5.17
C LEU A 577 -29.41 9.65 4.09
N THR A 578 -29.09 10.87 4.52
CA THR A 578 -28.77 11.97 3.61
C THR A 578 -27.27 12.20 3.61
N ILE A 579 -26.62 12.00 2.46
CA ILE A 579 -25.16 12.12 2.29
C ILE A 579 -24.86 12.77 0.92
N PRO A 580 -23.81 13.62 0.79
CA PRO A 580 -23.52 14.32 -0.46
C PRO A 580 -22.73 13.44 -1.44
N LEU A 581 -23.10 12.16 -1.54
CA LEU A 581 -22.46 11.14 -2.37
C LEU A 581 -23.53 10.32 -3.12
N LYS A 582 -23.17 9.78 -4.29
CA LYS A 582 -24.05 8.86 -5.02
C LYS A 582 -24.17 7.52 -4.29
N ASN A 583 -25.24 6.78 -4.57
CA ASN A 583 -25.50 5.50 -3.91
C ASN A 583 -24.39 4.46 -4.10
N ASP A 584 -23.75 4.44 -5.26
CA ASP A 584 -22.67 3.52 -5.65
C ASP A 584 -21.26 4.00 -5.24
N GLU A 585 -21.12 5.25 -4.79
CA GLU A 585 -19.85 5.78 -4.31
C GLU A 585 -19.49 5.16 -2.96
N LYS A 586 -18.25 4.67 -2.86
CA LYS A 586 -17.71 4.03 -1.66
C LYS A 586 -17.06 5.04 -0.74
N VAL A 587 -17.28 4.86 0.56
CA VAL A 587 -16.64 5.61 1.64
C VAL A 587 -15.76 4.68 2.46
N MET A 588 -14.64 5.22 2.94
CA MET A 588 -13.78 4.52 3.89
C MET A 588 -14.45 4.48 5.25
N CYS A 589 -14.49 3.31 5.86
CA CYS A 589 -15.12 3.08 7.14
C CYS A 589 -14.10 2.47 8.11
N MET A 590 -14.23 2.86 9.38
CA MET A 590 -13.60 2.22 10.53
C MET A 590 -14.34 2.68 11.79
N SER A 591 -14.53 1.79 12.76
CA SER A 591 -15.01 2.20 14.07
C SER A 591 -13.93 2.97 14.81
N VAL A 592 -14.31 4.06 15.47
CA VAL A 592 -13.36 4.81 16.33
C VAL A 592 -12.79 3.94 17.45
N ASP A 593 -13.51 2.90 17.91
CA ASP A 593 -13.06 1.99 18.96
C ASP A 593 -11.88 1.11 18.54
N ASP A 594 -11.65 0.91 17.24
CA ASP A 594 -10.50 0.16 16.72
C ASP A 594 -9.20 0.99 16.75
N LEU A 595 -9.27 2.32 16.95
CA LEU A 595 -8.10 3.18 17.12
C LEU A 595 -7.29 2.82 18.37
N GLY A 596 -7.94 2.50 19.48
CA GLY A 596 -7.23 2.22 20.73
C GLY A 596 -6.29 1.02 20.63
N PRO A 597 -6.77 -0.15 20.17
CA PRO A 597 -5.91 -1.28 19.86
C PRO A 597 -4.81 -0.93 18.84
N ALA A 598 -5.10 -0.11 17.82
CA ALA A 598 -4.10 0.35 16.85
C ALA A 598 -2.96 1.11 17.55
N VAL A 599 -3.29 2.08 18.40
CA VAL A 599 -2.32 2.88 19.15
C VAL A 599 -1.51 2.01 20.11
N SER A 600 -2.14 1.05 20.79
CA SER A 600 -1.42 0.10 21.66
C SER A 600 -0.39 -0.72 20.86
N ASN A 601 -0.80 -1.25 19.70
CA ASN A 601 0.09 -1.99 18.81
C ASN A 601 1.19 -1.12 18.20
N ILE A 602 0.92 0.16 17.94
CA ILE A 602 1.94 1.13 17.54
C ILE A 602 2.95 1.31 18.68
N PHE A 603 2.51 1.49 19.93
CA PHE A 603 3.42 1.64 21.07
C PHE A 603 4.27 0.39 21.37
N ASP A 604 3.76 -0.80 21.08
CA ASP A 604 4.54 -2.04 21.17
C ASP A 604 5.77 -2.05 20.25
N SER A 605 5.64 -1.46 19.08
CA SER A 605 6.69 -1.44 18.05
C SER A 605 6.95 -0.02 17.55
N TYR A 606 6.99 0.96 18.46
CA TYR A 606 6.92 2.38 18.10
C TYR A 606 8.08 2.85 17.23
N GLN A 607 9.23 2.19 17.32
CA GLN A 607 10.39 2.47 16.48
C GLN A 607 10.18 2.01 15.03
N VAL A 608 9.40 0.96 14.80
CA VAL A 608 8.99 0.51 13.46
C VAL A 608 8.09 1.56 12.83
N TYR A 609 7.19 2.15 13.60
CA TYR A 609 6.21 3.10 13.10
C TYR A 609 6.68 4.56 13.16
N ALA A 610 7.84 4.85 13.76
CA ALA A 610 8.40 6.19 13.81
C ALA A 610 8.58 6.77 12.41
N GLY A 611 8.12 8.00 12.20
CA GLY A 611 8.08 8.69 10.91
C GLY A 611 6.95 8.25 9.96
N HIS A 612 6.27 7.13 10.24
CA HIS A 612 5.28 6.56 9.33
C HIS A 612 3.92 7.28 9.38
N GLU A 613 3.28 7.36 8.23
CA GLU A 613 1.84 7.66 8.11
C GLU A 613 1.06 6.35 7.94
N ILE A 614 0.07 6.12 8.81
CA ILE A 614 -0.75 4.91 8.83
C ILE A 614 -2.20 5.32 8.59
N GLY A 615 -2.68 5.15 7.36
CA GLY A 615 -4.10 5.29 7.03
C GLY A 615 -4.87 4.04 7.46
N LEU A 616 -5.63 4.17 8.54
CA LEU A 616 -6.42 3.08 9.10
C LEU A 616 -7.77 2.97 8.37
N VAL A 617 -8.17 1.76 7.99
CA VAL A 617 -9.45 1.50 7.34
C VAL A 617 -9.83 0.02 7.49
N THR A 618 -11.09 -0.28 7.75
CA THR A 618 -11.59 -1.66 7.82
C THR A 618 -12.27 -2.10 6.54
N ASP A 619 -12.90 -1.18 5.83
CA ASP A 619 -13.68 -1.45 4.63
C ASP A 619 -13.99 -0.20 3.79
N PHE A 620 -14.28 -0.44 2.51
CA PHE A 620 -14.78 0.55 1.56
C PHE A 620 -16.21 0.18 1.21
N VAL A 621 -17.18 0.91 1.75
CA VAL A 621 -18.61 0.55 1.69
C VAL A 621 -19.36 1.60 0.89
N SER A 622 -20.20 1.18 -0.06
CA SER A 622 -21.07 2.10 -0.78
C SER A 622 -22.20 2.62 0.10
N VAL A 623 -22.71 3.81 -0.22
CA VAL A 623 -23.88 4.37 0.48
C VAL A 623 -25.07 3.41 0.46
N SER A 624 -25.28 2.70 -0.65
CA SER A 624 -26.32 1.66 -0.72
C SER A 624 -26.07 0.46 0.20
N GLU A 625 -24.82 0.00 0.31
CA GLU A 625 -24.47 -1.10 1.21
C GLU A 625 -24.66 -0.70 2.68
N ILE A 626 -24.30 0.55 3.06
CA ILE A 626 -24.57 1.09 4.41
C ILE A 626 -26.07 1.04 4.71
N ARG A 627 -26.90 1.55 3.79
CA ARG A 627 -28.36 1.52 3.92
C ARG A 627 -28.87 0.09 4.11
N ASP A 628 -28.40 -0.84 3.30
CA ASP A 628 -28.85 -2.23 3.34
C ASP A 628 -28.46 -2.90 4.66
N MET A 629 -27.26 -2.66 5.16
CA MET A 629 -26.81 -3.15 6.48
C MET A 629 -27.70 -2.63 7.62
N LEU A 630 -28.04 -1.34 7.61
CA LEU A 630 -28.91 -0.74 8.63
C LEU A 630 -30.36 -1.23 8.51
N ASN A 631 -30.85 -1.44 7.28
CA ASN A 631 -32.19 -1.99 7.04
C ASN A 631 -32.36 -3.41 7.57
N VAL A 632 -31.31 -4.24 7.57
CA VAL A 632 -31.36 -5.56 8.20
C VAL A 632 -31.67 -5.45 9.70
N VAL A 633 -31.13 -4.45 10.39
CA VAL A 633 -31.43 -4.20 11.81
C VAL A 633 -32.87 -3.71 12.01
N ILE A 634 -33.33 -2.80 11.15
CA ILE A 634 -34.69 -2.23 11.22
C ILE A 634 -35.76 -3.29 10.91
N GLN A 635 -35.55 -4.15 9.91
CA GLN A 635 -36.53 -5.16 9.47
C GLN A 635 -36.62 -6.37 10.42
N GLY A 636 -35.58 -6.64 11.20
CA GLY A 636 -35.57 -7.74 12.18
C GLY A 636 -36.49 -7.51 13.39
N ASP A 637 -37.15 -6.35 13.50
CA ASP A 637 -37.93 -5.90 14.66
C ASP A 637 -39.45 -5.80 14.40
N ASP A 638 -39.97 -6.54 13.40
CA ASP A 638 -41.39 -6.60 12.99
C ASP A 638 -42.05 -5.27 12.56
N SER A 639 -41.31 -4.15 12.45
CA SER A 639 -41.84 -2.87 11.96
C SER A 639 -41.75 -2.76 10.43
N THR A 640 -42.84 -3.07 9.71
CA THR A 640 -42.86 -3.11 8.23
C THR A 640 -42.86 -1.73 7.55
N ASP A 641 -43.05 -0.63 8.30
CA ASP A 641 -43.28 0.71 7.73
C ASP A 641 -42.08 1.68 7.77
N ASN A 642 -40.92 1.28 8.33
CA ASN A 642 -39.79 2.20 8.59
C ASN A 642 -38.50 1.88 7.80
N ALA A 643 -38.59 1.47 6.53
CA ALA A 643 -37.38 1.23 5.73
C ALA A 643 -36.53 2.51 5.60
N LEU A 644 -35.23 2.39 5.87
CA LEU A 644 -34.23 3.43 5.64
C LEU A 644 -34.04 3.64 4.14
N GLU A 645 -34.31 4.85 3.67
CA GLU A 645 -34.03 5.29 2.30
C GLU A 645 -32.71 6.07 2.23
N THR A 646 -32.11 6.16 1.05
CA THR A 646 -30.95 7.03 0.82
C THR A 646 -31.35 8.20 -0.08
N LYS A 647 -30.82 9.39 0.23
CA LYS A 647 -31.03 10.57 -0.59
C LYS A 647 -29.70 11.29 -0.82
N THR A 648 -29.24 11.25 -2.07
CA THR A 648 -28.14 12.11 -2.54
C THR A 648 -28.66 13.53 -2.68
N VAL A 649 -27.92 14.48 -2.11
CA VAL A 649 -28.19 15.91 -2.18
C VAL A 649 -26.92 16.66 -2.58
N PRO A 650 -27.03 17.81 -3.28
CA PRO A 650 -25.87 18.66 -3.53
C PRO A 650 -25.16 19.03 -2.22
N HIS A 651 -23.84 19.19 -2.27
CA HIS A 651 -23.00 19.48 -1.10
C HIS A 651 -23.55 20.64 -0.26
N ASP A 652 -23.82 21.80 -0.87
CA ASP A 652 -24.24 22.99 -0.12
C ASP A 652 -25.63 22.83 0.53
N ASP A 653 -26.54 22.12 -0.15
CA ASP A 653 -27.86 21.77 0.39
C ASP A 653 -27.75 20.80 1.56
N TRP A 654 -26.82 19.84 1.47
CA TRP A 654 -26.51 18.91 2.55
C TRP A 654 -26.01 19.65 3.79
N VAL A 655 -25.03 20.53 3.62
CA VAL A 655 -24.46 21.34 4.70
C VAL A 655 -25.56 22.14 5.38
N ALA A 656 -26.40 22.84 4.61
CA ALA A 656 -27.51 23.63 5.15
C ALA A 656 -28.53 22.77 5.91
N SER A 657 -28.93 21.63 5.35
CA SER A 657 -29.87 20.68 5.98
C SER A 657 -29.32 20.12 7.29
N MET A 658 -28.08 19.63 7.27
CA MET A 658 -27.44 19.04 8.44
C MET A 658 -27.22 20.08 9.55
N THR A 659 -26.80 21.30 9.19
CA THR A 659 -26.66 22.41 10.14
C THR A 659 -28.01 22.74 10.81
N ALA A 660 -29.11 22.70 10.06
CA ALA A 660 -30.44 22.98 10.61
C ALA A 660 -31.00 21.84 11.47
N SER A 661 -30.63 20.60 11.16
CA SER A 661 -31.14 19.39 11.83
C SER A 661 -30.33 18.95 13.05
N THR A 662 -29.09 19.45 13.19
CA THR A 662 -28.17 19.11 14.28
C THR A 662 -27.85 20.34 15.11
N SER A 663 -27.40 20.17 16.35
CA SER A 663 -26.90 21.28 17.17
C SER A 663 -25.45 21.67 16.83
N VAL A 664 -25.00 21.35 15.62
CA VAL A 664 -23.60 21.45 15.21
C VAL A 664 -23.39 22.65 14.28
N SER A 665 -22.22 23.28 14.34
CA SER A 665 -21.93 24.52 13.61
C SER A 665 -21.97 24.34 12.09
N HIS A 666 -22.31 25.41 11.37
CA HIS A 666 -22.28 25.42 9.90
C HIS A 666 -20.89 25.10 9.33
N SER A 667 -19.84 25.61 9.98
CA SER A 667 -18.45 25.34 9.61
C SER A 667 -18.12 23.85 9.71
N TYR A 668 -18.57 23.17 10.75
CA TYR A 668 -18.39 21.71 10.89
C TYR A 668 -19.02 20.93 9.76
N MET A 669 -20.27 21.26 9.43
CA MET A 669 -20.97 20.56 8.36
C MET A 669 -20.33 20.84 7.01
N LYS A 670 -19.82 22.05 6.78
CA LYS A 670 -19.05 22.39 5.59
C LYS A 670 -17.77 21.55 5.48
N ASP A 671 -17.02 21.40 6.57
CA ASP A 671 -15.78 20.61 6.59
C ASP A 671 -16.06 19.12 6.41
N LEU A 672 -17.09 18.58 7.07
CA LEU A 672 -17.50 17.18 6.90
C LEU A 672 -17.97 16.89 5.46
N GLY A 673 -18.63 17.86 4.81
CA GLY A 673 -19.01 17.77 3.41
C GLY A 673 -17.80 17.75 2.47
N GLN A 674 -16.77 18.56 2.76
CA GLN A 674 -15.50 18.54 2.03
C GLN A 674 -14.76 17.21 2.20
N ILE A 675 -14.74 16.66 3.42
CA ILE A 675 -14.20 15.34 3.71
C ILE A 675 -14.88 14.29 2.83
N PHE A 676 -16.22 14.28 2.74
CA PHE A 676 -16.92 13.35 1.85
C PHE A 676 -16.56 13.51 0.38
N ALA A 677 -16.48 14.75 -0.12
CA ALA A 677 -16.09 15.01 -1.51
C ALA A 677 -14.68 14.49 -1.83
N TYR A 678 -13.75 14.55 -0.87
CA TYR A 678 -12.38 14.07 -1.01
C TYR A 678 -12.25 12.55 -0.82
N LEU A 679 -12.90 11.97 0.20
CA LEU A 679 -12.83 10.53 0.51
C LEU A 679 -13.39 9.66 -0.62
N SER A 680 -14.31 10.17 -1.43
CA SER A 680 -14.95 9.41 -2.51
C SER A 680 -14.22 9.45 -3.86
N HIS A 681 -13.21 10.33 -4.06
CA HIS A 681 -12.77 10.70 -5.41
C HIS A 681 -11.30 10.48 -5.82
N THR A 682 -10.37 10.02 -4.97
CA THR A 682 -8.98 9.83 -5.46
C THR A 682 -8.32 8.50 -5.12
N ASP A 683 -7.67 7.90 -6.12
CA ASP A 683 -6.75 6.77 -5.95
C ASP A 683 -5.59 7.13 -5.00
N ALA A 684 -5.28 8.42 -4.84
CA ALA A 684 -4.27 8.89 -3.89
C ALA A 684 -4.72 8.68 -2.43
N VAL A 685 -5.98 8.95 -2.08
CA VAL A 685 -6.54 8.67 -0.74
C VAL A 685 -6.55 7.16 -0.47
N LYS A 686 -7.01 6.37 -1.46
CA LYS A 686 -7.07 4.91 -1.36
C LYS A 686 -5.70 4.24 -1.25
N LYS A 687 -4.64 4.86 -1.81
CA LYS A 687 -3.26 4.36 -1.65
C LYS A 687 -2.69 4.60 -0.26
N ARG A 688 -3.18 5.61 0.46
CA ARG A 688 -2.74 5.96 1.82
C ARG A 688 -3.43 5.13 2.90
N HIS A 689 -4.56 4.47 2.58
CA HIS A 689 -5.33 3.64 3.50
C HIS A 689 -5.36 2.19 3.03
N SER A 690 -5.02 1.24 3.90
CA SER A 690 -4.97 -0.18 3.53
C SER A 690 -5.66 -1.05 4.57
N ILE A 691 -6.67 -1.80 4.12
CA ILE A 691 -7.33 -2.82 4.95
C ILE A 691 -6.31 -3.84 5.42
N ALA A 692 -5.43 -4.30 4.54
CA ALA A 692 -4.42 -5.31 4.89
C ALA A 692 -3.45 -4.79 5.96
N LYS A 693 -2.94 -3.55 5.82
CA LYS A 693 -2.07 -2.95 6.84
C LYS A 693 -2.81 -2.72 8.15
N THR A 694 -4.07 -2.28 8.09
CA THR A 694 -4.92 -2.09 9.27
C THR A 694 -5.19 -3.40 9.99
N MET A 695 -5.51 -4.48 9.28
CA MET A 695 -5.76 -5.80 9.87
C MET A 695 -4.49 -6.45 10.40
N LYS A 696 -3.33 -6.18 9.81
CA LYS A 696 -2.03 -6.59 10.37
C LYS A 696 -1.76 -5.87 11.69
N LEU A 697 -2.04 -4.56 11.73
CA LEU A 697 -1.86 -3.75 12.93
C LEU A 697 -2.94 -4.04 13.98
N VAL A 698 -4.18 -4.33 13.60
CA VAL A 698 -5.32 -4.58 14.47
C VAL A 698 -6.13 -5.76 13.95
N PRO A 699 -5.70 -7.01 14.24
CA PRO A 699 -6.41 -8.21 13.76
C PRO A 699 -7.84 -8.33 14.29
N SER A 700 -8.16 -7.62 15.37
CA SER A 700 -9.50 -7.57 15.97
C SER A 700 -10.42 -6.53 15.34
N ALA A 701 -9.92 -5.68 14.43
CA ALA A 701 -10.68 -4.59 13.83
C ALA A 701 -11.84 -5.12 13.00
N ARG A 702 -12.93 -4.36 12.97
CA ARG A 702 -14.23 -4.87 12.50
C ARG A 702 -14.74 -4.04 11.33
N PRO A 703 -14.94 -4.64 10.15
CA PRO A 703 -15.68 -4.02 9.07
C PRO A 703 -17.07 -3.56 9.54
N LEU A 704 -17.61 -2.55 8.88
CA LEU A 704 -18.86 -1.89 9.24
C LEU A 704 -20.00 -2.88 9.50
N LYS A 705 -20.10 -3.93 8.68
CA LYS A 705 -21.13 -4.97 8.84
C LYS A 705 -21.08 -5.62 10.23
N LEU A 706 -19.90 -6.05 10.67
CA LEU A 706 -19.73 -6.69 11.98
C LEU A 706 -19.96 -5.69 13.11
N TRP A 707 -19.56 -4.43 12.92
CA TRP A 707 -19.83 -3.37 13.87
C TRP A 707 -21.34 -3.12 14.03
N VAL A 708 -22.10 -3.07 12.93
CA VAL A 708 -23.57 -2.96 12.95
C VAL A 708 -24.20 -4.15 13.69
N GLU A 709 -23.75 -5.38 13.39
CA GLU A 709 -24.26 -6.60 14.03
C GLU A 709 -24.04 -6.62 15.54
N GLN A 710 -22.92 -6.09 16.03
CA GLN A 710 -22.61 -6.02 17.46
C GLN A 710 -23.39 -4.92 18.18
N ASN A 711 -23.72 -3.83 17.49
CA ASN A 711 -24.42 -2.68 18.06
C ASN A 711 -25.93 -2.75 17.88
N LYS A 712 -26.48 -3.73 17.15
CA LYS A 712 -27.92 -3.85 16.87
C LYS A 712 -28.83 -3.85 18.12
N ASP A 713 -28.29 -4.30 19.26
CA ASP A 713 -29.01 -4.39 20.54
C ASP A 713 -28.67 -3.22 21.49
N ASN A 714 -27.77 -2.31 21.09
CA ASN A 714 -27.41 -1.14 21.89
C ASN A 714 -28.58 -0.13 21.93
N PRO A 715 -29.07 0.29 23.11
CA PRO A 715 -30.23 1.20 23.21
C PRO A 715 -30.05 2.53 22.46
N SER A 716 -28.87 3.15 22.54
CA SER A 716 -28.60 4.42 21.85
C SER A 716 -28.53 4.23 20.33
N PHE A 717 -27.98 3.10 19.88
CA PHE A 717 -27.95 2.73 18.46
C PHE A 717 -29.37 2.53 17.90
N ARG A 718 -30.19 1.78 18.64
CA ARG A 718 -31.60 1.51 18.30
C ARG A 718 -32.44 2.77 18.27
N GLU A 719 -32.27 3.66 19.25
CA GLU A 719 -32.96 4.95 19.32
C GLU A 719 -32.69 5.82 18.07
N LYS A 720 -31.44 5.88 17.60
CA LYS A 720 -31.07 6.61 16.37
C LYS A 720 -31.73 6.01 15.12
N LEU A 721 -31.93 4.68 15.10
CA LEU A 721 -32.70 3.99 14.06
C LEU A 721 -34.23 4.08 14.26
N GLY A 722 -34.68 4.77 15.31
CA GLY A 722 -36.09 4.92 15.64
C GLY A 722 -36.77 3.65 16.15
N LEU A 723 -35.98 2.68 16.60
CA LEU A 723 -36.44 1.44 17.22
C LEU A 723 -36.59 1.66 18.74
N ARG A 724 -37.57 0.99 19.35
CA ARG A 724 -37.82 1.05 20.79
C ARG A 724 -37.08 -0.05 21.55
#